data_AF-A0A7W9JHC1-F1
#
_entry.id   AF-A0A7W9JHC1-F1
#
_cell.length_a   1.000
_cell.length_b   1.000
_cell.length_c   1.000
_cell.angle_alpha   90.00
_cell.angle_beta   90.00
_cell.angle_gamma   90.00
#
_symmetry.space_group_name_H-M   'P 1'
#
loop_
_entity.id
_entity.type
_entity.pdbx_description
1 polymer ?
#
loop_
_entity_poly.entity_id
_entity_poly.type
_entity_poly.pdbx_seq_one_letter_code
_entity_poly.pdbx_strand_id
1 'polypeptide(L)'
;MTTKRYFISHAGADKPLALELKAALGDDAWVDLHEIDVGQLLLHEISAGIEASTDFVLLWSRASSESRWVQFETTMAFTRWLEDSAIALRIVCLDSTPVPLHFRPFLQARTTTTPAEIASLLGGNTPAPRPRRRFFNRNTEINRIEEALYDSTISTLWICGIPGSGKRSLAREGLARITTGSGTVLTITVDEGTAEPELNLRLSSSLRVEPAEEGAALDSIVTHSVGILKTFVANGGILVFEDAEHWLEDDGSLGRVAKQVVDAVHQPSNNTNRLIVFTSRRKPRLGAGYEQSSSDFYLDGLKVQHSLPLLRSHDATGTDEQLTAVARELDGHPLALEVVAPRLPLSAGELNEQRHEIATDLIDPNRIGVTSWRLLEILSLVDGPLSGEELSEVLELNAGSYNEAVAEVTESGLVRLASIGTLTLHPLLRDYFLRSYRKHSGYLELTDRLATLLVARLERITPAGDSYVETLLSTVKVLGLAGRLNEARALRQGLIGTLFQTGKELFQEKRWAEALAYLEEALTGDDEVDLPAQQIIMKTLASLGRMPEARELGAQLVSAHPQSPSVLRDRGRVEQIDRKWAAAISWYEKAIHFRHNNSQLYADIAQVRIRMEDWDGAAAAAKTAIDKGGDTPFALSIYSQALEALGEFEDARTMMSRAVQREPSNPRYRHRLGRIALQLNKPSQAMKEFQRSVEIDAAFVDSWLSLASVQVDLGDFAKARESLSNAQELPGAPLAVVQNVRAKLALAVNDLDEADTAIVAALGERRDPQNLALAVRIVIARAEAGKMTAGQGRAQARLFAKELMGMNQLSMIFDLSQRFPRYFE
;
A
#
# COMPACT_ATOMS: atom_id res chain seq x y z
N MET A 1 -16.90 -14.82 45.80
CA MET A 1 -17.02 -15.72 44.65
C MET A 1 -17.47 -14.85 43.49
N THR A 2 -16.65 -14.69 42.46
CA THR A 2 -17.04 -13.96 41.25
C THR A 2 -18.22 -14.69 40.61
N THR A 3 -19.35 -13.99 40.42
CA THR A 3 -20.50 -14.51 39.66
C THR A 3 -20.03 -14.88 38.26
N LYS A 4 -20.28 -16.14 37.86
CA LYS A 4 -19.89 -16.63 36.53
C LYS A 4 -20.84 -16.07 35.50
N ARG A 5 -20.31 -15.38 34.49
CA ARG A 5 -21.07 -14.84 33.36
C ARG A 5 -20.75 -15.66 32.11
N TYR A 6 -21.77 -16.20 31.44
CA TYR A 6 -21.59 -17.12 30.31
C TYR A 6 -21.92 -16.44 28.99
N PHE A 7 -21.11 -16.62 27.97
CA PHE A 7 -21.45 -16.31 26.58
C PHE A 7 -21.70 -17.59 25.81
N ILE A 8 -22.90 -17.79 25.25
CA ILE A 8 -23.29 -19.04 24.57
C ILE A 8 -23.30 -18.83 23.04
N SER A 9 -22.24 -19.31 22.39
CA SER A 9 -22.08 -19.32 20.94
C SER A 9 -22.74 -20.54 20.30
N HIS A 10 -23.55 -20.32 19.26
CA HIS A 10 -24.37 -21.35 18.63
C HIS A 10 -24.75 -20.99 17.18
N ALA A 11 -25.02 -21.98 16.32
CA ALA A 11 -25.63 -21.71 15.02
C ALA A 11 -27.14 -21.47 15.15
N GLY A 12 -27.73 -20.79 14.17
CA GLY A 12 -29.18 -20.51 14.16
C GLY A 12 -30.05 -21.77 14.29
N ALA A 13 -29.58 -22.94 13.83
CA ALA A 13 -30.28 -24.22 13.99
C ALA A 13 -30.30 -24.74 15.45
N ASP A 14 -29.31 -24.36 16.26
CA ASP A 14 -29.13 -24.80 17.66
C ASP A 14 -29.74 -23.80 18.67
N LYS A 15 -30.36 -22.72 18.17
CA LYS A 15 -30.93 -21.63 18.97
C LYS A 15 -31.93 -22.08 20.05
N PRO A 16 -32.87 -23.02 19.79
CA PRO A 16 -33.79 -23.48 20.83
C PRO A 16 -33.05 -24.07 22.05
N LEU A 17 -32.00 -24.86 21.81
CA LEU A 17 -31.18 -25.45 22.86
C LEU A 17 -30.38 -24.39 23.63
N ALA A 18 -29.83 -23.39 22.93
CA ALA A 18 -29.09 -22.29 23.55
C ALA A 18 -29.96 -21.47 24.51
N LEU A 19 -31.22 -21.21 24.15
CA LEU A 19 -32.17 -20.49 25.00
C LEU A 19 -32.57 -21.30 26.25
N GLU A 20 -32.78 -22.61 26.10
CA GLU A 20 -33.05 -23.49 27.25
C GLU A 20 -31.84 -23.60 28.18
N LEU A 21 -30.63 -23.61 27.63
CA LEU A 21 -29.38 -23.60 28.40
C LEU A 21 -29.19 -22.29 29.18
N LYS A 22 -29.51 -21.14 28.58
CA LYS A 22 -29.54 -19.84 29.28
C LYS A 22 -30.48 -19.88 30.47
N ALA A 23 -31.70 -20.38 30.29
CA ALA A 23 -32.67 -20.52 31.39
C ALA A 23 -32.17 -21.44 32.51
N ALA A 24 -31.40 -22.49 32.18
CA ALA A 24 -30.79 -23.40 33.16
C ALA A 24 -29.59 -22.81 33.90
N LEU A 25 -28.84 -21.88 33.28
CA LEU A 25 -27.68 -21.20 33.86
C LEU A 25 -28.05 -19.96 34.69
N GLY A 26 -29.26 -19.40 34.51
CA GLY A 26 -29.76 -18.23 35.22
C GLY A 26 -29.45 -16.90 34.53
N ASP A 27 -29.72 -15.78 35.21
CA ASP A 27 -29.67 -14.40 34.65
C ASP A 27 -28.27 -13.93 34.19
N ASP A 28 -27.21 -14.69 34.48
CA ASP A 28 -25.82 -14.37 34.15
C ASP A 28 -25.36 -15.00 32.80
N ALA A 29 -26.25 -15.56 31.98
CA ALA A 29 -25.93 -16.17 30.69
C ALA A 29 -26.45 -15.36 29.48
N TRP A 30 -25.55 -15.06 28.54
CA TRP A 30 -25.79 -14.35 27.29
C TRP A 30 -25.92 -15.34 26.12
N VAL A 31 -26.94 -15.18 25.28
CA VAL A 31 -27.21 -15.99 24.07
C VAL A 31 -27.49 -15.02 22.94
N ASP A 32 -26.71 -15.10 21.86
CA ASP A 32 -26.88 -14.17 20.75
C ASP A 32 -28.24 -14.34 20.02
N LEU A 33 -28.65 -13.28 19.33
CA LEU A 33 -29.85 -13.06 18.51
C LEU A 33 -31.14 -12.52 19.16
N HIS A 34 -31.19 -12.17 20.45
CA HIS A 34 -32.38 -11.48 21.02
C HIS A 34 -32.11 -10.35 22.03
N GLU A 35 -30.85 -9.92 22.21
CA GLU A 35 -30.55 -8.66 22.90
C GLU A 35 -30.00 -7.57 21.96
N ILE A 36 -29.77 -7.91 20.68
CA ILE A 36 -29.33 -6.96 19.66
C ILE A 36 -30.55 -6.29 19.02
N ASP A 37 -30.82 -5.06 19.43
CA ASP A 37 -31.86 -4.23 18.82
C ASP A 37 -31.50 -3.90 17.36
N VAL A 38 -32.53 -3.69 16.52
CA VAL A 38 -32.35 -3.20 15.15
C VAL A 38 -31.61 -1.86 15.19
N GLY A 39 -30.33 -1.87 14.82
CA GLY A 39 -29.46 -0.68 14.81
C GLY A 39 -28.13 -0.84 15.55
N GLN A 40 -27.92 -1.91 16.32
CA GLN A 40 -26.67 -2.13 17.06
C GLN A 40 -25.57 -2.78 16.19
N LEU A 41 -24.30 -2.38 16.41
CA LEU A 41 -23.14 -2.92 15.71
C LEU A 41 -22.78 -4.29 16.27
N LEU A 42 -23.04 -5.33 15.49
CA LEU A 42 -23.00 -6.73 15.95
C LEU A 42 -21.62 -7.14 16.48
N LEU A 43 -20.55 -6.63 15.86
CA LEU A 43 -19.17 -6.77 16.33
C LEU A 43 -18.93 -6.17 17.71
N HIS A 44 -19.53 -5.01 18.01
CA HIS A 44 -19.41 -4.32 19.28
C HIS A 44 -20.17 -5.06 20.40
N GLU A 45 -21.39 -5.53 20.12
CA GLU A 45 -22.22 -6.25 21.10
C GLU A 45 -21.66 -7.64 21.42
N ILE A 46 -21.22 -8.39 20.41
CA ILE A 46 -20.52 -9.67 20.61
C ILE A 46 -19.24 -9.46 21.41
N SER A 47 -18.49 -8.41 21.06
CA SER A 47 -17.28 -7.99 21.76
C SER A 47 -17.56 -7.68 23.24
N ALA A 48 -18.54 -6.83 23.54
CA ALA A 48 -18.91 -6.43 24.89
C ALA A 48 -19.50 -7.60 25.70
N GLY A 49 -20.32 -8.45 25.06
CA GLY A 49 -20.89 -9.65 25.67
C GLY A 49 -19.80 -10.69 26.00
N ILE A 50 -18.85 -10.91 25.09
CA ILE A 50 -17.69 -11.76 25.36
C ILE A 50 -16.85 -11.13 26.46
N GLU A 51 -16.58 -9.82 26.45
CA GLU A 51 -15.77 -9.10 27.45
C GLU A 51 -16.39 -9.15 28.86
N ALA A 52 -17.70 -9.01 28.97
CA ALA A 52 -18.41 -9.11 30.22
C ALA A 52 -18.44 -10.55 30.78
N SER A 53 -18.18 -11.56 29.94
CA SER A 53 -18.29 -12.97 30.31
C SER A 53 -17.02 -13.54 30.94
N THR A 54 -17.18 -14.45 31.90
CA THR A 54 -16.10 -15.25 32.49
C THR A 54 -15.93 -16.59 31.80
N ASP A 55 -16.94 -17.06 31.08
CA ASP A 55 -16.98 -18.37 30.43
C ASP A 55 -17.59 -18.25 29.03
N PHE A 56 -16.92 -18.80 28.02
CA PHE A 56 -17.43 -18.92 26.66
C PHE A 56 -17.85 -20.36 26.40
N VAL A 57 -19.11 -20.57 26.03
CA VAL A 57 -19.73 -21.87 25.78
C VAL A 57 -20.05 -22.00 24.30
N LEU A 58 -19.36 -22.90 23.60
CA LEU A 58 -19.60 -23.22 22.20
C LEU A 58 -20.47 -24.47 22.06
N LEU A 59 -21.64 -24.32 21.46
CA LEU A 59 -22.49 -25.42 21.02
C LEU A 59 -22.07 -25.85 19.61
N TRP A 60 -21.30 -26.94 19.53
CA TRP A 60 -20.71 -27.44 18.29
C TRP A 60 -21.60 -28.48 17.61
N SER A 61 -22.17 -28.13 16.48
CA SER A 61 -22.95 -29.00 15.58
C SER A 61 -22.42 -28.87 14.15
N ARG A 62 -23.01 -29.62 13.21
CA ARG A 62 -22.72 -29.43 11.78
C ARG A 62 -23.02 -28.00 11.34
N ALA A 63 -24.16 -27.45 11.79
CA ALA A 63 -24.55 -26.08 11.46
C ALA A 63 -23.60 -25.04 12.07
N SER A 64 -23.13 -25.26 13.30
CA SER A 64 -22.11 -24.41 13.93
C SER A 64 -20.77 -24.47 13.22
N SER A 65 -20.37 -25.65 12.73
CA SER A 65 -19.11 -25.81 11.99
C SER A 65 -19.10 -25.08 10.65
N GLU A 66 -20.27 -24.92 10.05
CA GLU A 66 -20.48 -24.23 8.77
C GLU A 66 -20.85 -22.73 8.97
N SER A 67 -21.03 -22.27 10.22
CA SER A 67 -21.46 -20.90 10.54
C SER A 67 -20.28 -19.94 10.70
N ARG A 68 -20.24 -18.93 9.83
CA ARG A 68 -19.23 -17.85 9.85
C ARG A 68 -19.28 -17.02 11.14
N TRP A 69 -20.47 -16.79 11.69
CA TRP A 69 -20.63 -16.06 12.96
C TRP A 69 -20.14 -16.84 14.17
N VAL A 70 -20.42 -18.14 14.22
CA VAL A 70 -19.89 -19.01 15.28
C VAL A 70 -18.37 -19.09 15.20
N GLN A 71 -17.80 -19.15 13.99
CA GLN A 71 -16.36 -19.08 13.79
C GLN A 71 -15.77 -17.75 14.28
N PHE A 72 -16.44 -16.62 14.03
CA PHE A 72 -16.05 -15.30 14.52
C PHE A 72 -16.06 -15.22 16.06
N GLU A 73 -17.18 -15.54 16.71
CA GLU A 73 -17.34 -15.55 18.17
C GLU A 73 -16.31 -16.47 18.83
N THR A 74 -16.11 -17.65 18.24
CA THR A 74 -15.12 -18.61 18.73
C THR A 74 -13.72 -18.04 18.60
N THR A 75 -13.37 -17.42 17.47
CA THR A 75 -12.05 -16.79 17.27
C THR A 75 -11.80 -15.67 18.29
N MET A 76 -12.81 -14.85 18.57
CA MET A 76 -12.75 -13.78 19.58
C MET A 76 -12.53 -14.32 20.99
N ALA A 77 -13.32 -15.31 21.40
CA ALA A 77 -13.18 -15.93 22.71
C ALA A 77 -11.83 -16.64 22.87
N PHE A 78 -11.35 -17.32 21.81
CA PHE A 78 -10.02 -17.91 21.77
C PHE A 78 -8.91 -16.85 21.86
N THR A 79 -9.08 -15.70 21.22
CA THR A 79 -8.11 -14.58 21.26
C THR A 79 -8.03 -14.00 22.67
N ARG A 80 -9.17 -13.72 23.31
CA ARG A 80 -9.21 -13.24 24.70
C ARG A 80 -8.61 -14.28 25.67
N TRP A 81 -8.96 -15.55 25.52
CA TRP A 81 -8.34 -16.64 26.30
C TRP A 81 -6.82 -16.72 26.09
N LEU A 82 -6.32 -16.45 24.88
CA LEU A 82 -4.88 -16.43 24.55
C LEU A 82 -4.14 -15.21 25.10
N GLU A 83 -4.77 -14.04 25.14
CA GLU A 83 -4.12 -12.76 25.45
C GLU A 83 -3.98 -12.49 26.94
N ASP A 84 -5.02 -12.75 27.74
CA ASP A 84 -5.00 -12.46 29.18
C ASP A 84 -5.59 -13.57 30.07
N SER A 85 -6.08 -14.66 29.46
CA SER A 85 -6.75 -15.77 30.15
C SER A 85 -8.01 -15.38 30.93
N ALA A 86 -8.62 -14.23 30.61
CA ALA A 86 -9.78 -13.69 31.34
C ALA A 86 -11.10 -14.42 31.08
N ILE A 87 -11.14 -15.35 30.12
CA ILE A 87 -12.34 -16.12 29.77
C ILE A 87 -12.06 -17.63 29.68
N ALA A 88 -12.92 -18.48 30.21
CA ALA A 88 -12.80 -19.94 30.14
C ALA A 88 -13.55 -20.51 28.92
N LEU A 89 -12.86 -21.26 28.05
CA LEU A 89 -13.47 -21.89 26.87
C LEU A 89 -14.10 -23.25 27.21
N ARG A 90 -15.36 -23.46 26.81
CA ARG A 90 -16.13 -24.67 27.08
C ARG A 90 -16.87 -25.11 25.81
N ILE A 91 -16.62 -26.33 25.34
CA ILE A 91 -17.19 -26.80 24.06
C ILE A 91 -18.09 -28.02 24.30
N VAL A 92 -19.29 -27.99 23.73
CA VAL A 92 -20.28 -29.07 23.81
C VAL A 92 -20.62 -29.52 22.40
N CYS A 93 -20.26 -30.76 22.03
CA CYS A 93 -20.54 -31.29 20.70
C CYS A 93 -21.92 -31.96 20.67
N LEU A 94 -22.86 -31.37 19.93
CA LEU A 94 -24.28 -31.75 19.91
C LEU A 94 -24.55 -32.99 19.06
N ASP A 95 -23.78 -33.20 18.00
CA ASP A 95 -23.96 -34.28 17.04
C ASP A 95 -22.65 -35.03 16.76
N SER A 96 -22.62 -35.85 15.71
CA SER A 96 -21.44 -36.60 15.28
C SER A 96 -20.42 -35.76 14.50
N THR A 97 -20.59 -34.43 14.46
CA THR A 97 -19.68 -33.53 13.73
C THR A 97 -18.25 -33.66 14.28
N PRO A 98 -17.25 -33.84 13.40
CA PRO A 98 -15.87 -33.90 13.83
C PRO A 98 -15.46 -32.63 14.58
N VAL A 99 -15.12 -32.77 15.87
CA VAL A 99 -14.57 -31.67 16.66
C VAL A 99 -13.13 -31.40 16.22
N PRO A 100 -12.81 -30.18 15.75
CA PRO A 100 -11.46 -29.76 15.40
C PRO A 100 -10.46 -30.04 16.52
N LEU A 101 -9.22 -30.39 16.17
CA LEU A 101 -8.19 -30.77 17.15
C LEU A 101 -7.95 -29.70 18.21
N HIS A 102 -8.05 -28.41 17.85
CA HIS A 102 -7.86 -27.28 18.74
C HIS A 102 -9.04 -27.04 19.71
N PHE A 103 -10.22 -27.60 19.43
CA PHE A 103 -11.39 -27.57 20.32
C PHE A 103 -11.42 -28.74 21.31
N ARG A 104 -10.76 -29.85 21.00
CA ARG A 104 -10.76 -31.06 21.85
C ARG A 104 -10.28 -30.83 23.29
N PRO A 105 -9.29 -29.96 23.58
CA PRO A 105 -8.88 -29.67 24.95
C PRO A 105 -9.96 -28.98 25.81
N PHE A 106 -10.91 -28.30 25.17
CA PHE A 106 -11.97 -27.53 25.83
C PHE A 106 -13.32 -28.27 25.81
N LEU A 107 -13.34 -29.46 25.20
CA LEU A 107 -14.53 -30.29 25.04
C LEU A 107 -15.00 -30.81 26.40
N GLN A 108 -16.21 -30.41 26.79
CA GLN A 108 -16.87 -30.80 28.02
C GLN A 108 -17.73 -32.06 27.82
N ALA A 109 -18.38 -32.20 26.66
CA ALA A 109 -19.24 -33.32 26.32
C ALA A 109 -19.37 -33.56 24.80
N ARG A 110 -19.80 -34.78 24.43
CA ARG A 110 -20.27 -35.16 23.08
C ARG A 110 -21.66 -35.78 23.19
N THR A 111 -22.50 -35.65 22.16
CA THR A 111 -23.88 -36.18 22.00
C THR A 111 -24.99 -35.37 22.70
N THR A 112 -26.27 -35.75 22.50
CA THR A 112 -27.46 -35.09 23.08
C THR A 112 -27.46 -35.16 24.61
N THR A 113 -26.89 -34.13 25.23
CA THR A 113 -27.01 -33.80 26.65
C THR A 113 -28.14 -32.80 26.83
N THR A 114 -28.98 -32.99 27.85
CA THR A 114 -30.04 -32.03 28.17
C THR A 114 -29.45 -30.70 28.68
N PRO A 115 -30.15 -29.55 28.55
CA PRO A 115 -29.67 -28.26 29.05
C PRO A 115 -29.20 -28.28 30.52
N ALA A 116 -29.89 -29.03 31.38
CA ALA A 116 -29.54 -29.18 32.79
C ALA A 116 -28.22 -29.95 33.02
N GLU A 117 -27.95 -30.97 32.20
CA GLU A 117 -26.70 -31.73 32.25
C GLU A 117 -25.53 -30.89 31.74
N ILE A 118 -25.75 -30.12 30.66
CA ILE A 118 -24.76 -29.16 30.16
C ILE A 118 -24.43 -28.16 31.27
N ALA A 119 -25.41 -27.52 31.89
CA ALA A 119 -25.20 -26.55 32.96
C ALA A 119 -24.38 -27.10 34.15
N SER A 120 -24.62 -28.36 34.54
CA SER A 120 -23.86 -29.05 35.60
C SER A 120 -22.38 -29.27 35.23
N LEU A 121 -22.10 -29.64 33.98
CA LEU A 121 -20.74 -29.85 33.47
C LEU A 121 -19.93 -28.54 33.42
N LEU A 122 -20.59 -27.40 33.20
CA LEU A 122 -19.96 -26.08 33.23
C LEU A 122 -19.55 -25.63 34.68
N GLY A 123 -19.78 -26.46 35.71
CA GLY A 123 -19.38 -26.20 37.09
C GLY A 123 -17.91 -26.47 37.44
N GLY A 124 -17.19 -27.32 36.69
CA GLY A 124 -15.86 -27.86 37.08
C GLY A 124 -14.65 -26.92 36.92
N ASN A 125 -13.54 -27.25 37.63
CA ASN A 125 -12.24 -26.55 37.60
C ASN A 125 -11.50 -26.80 36.28
N THR A 126 -11.20 -25.74 35.55
CA THR A 126 -10.51 -25.76 34.25
C THR A 126 -9.01 -25.48 34.43
N PRO A 127 -8.12 -26.18 33.72
CA PRO A 127 -6.68 -25.95 33.81
C PRO A 127 -6.30 -24.55 33.33
N ALA A 128 -5.33 -23.93 34.02
CA ALA A 128 -4.79 -22.64 33.64
C ALA A 128 -4.09 -22.72 32.27
N PRO A 129 -4.37 -21.79 31.36
CA PRO A 129 -3.74 -21.79 30.04
C PRO A 129 -2.30 -21.29 30.10
N ARG A 130 -1.47 -21.82 29.20
CA ARG A 130 -0.21 -21.19 28.77
C ARG A 130 -0.28 -20.98 27.26
N PRO A 131 0.04 -19.79 26.74
CA PRO A 131 -0.14 -19.46 25.32
C PRO A 131 1.12 -19.80 24.51
N ARG A 132 0.94 -19.97 23.20
CA ARG A 132 1.85 -19.40 22.18
C ARG A 132 1.11 -19.13 20.88
N ARG A 133 1.24 -17.90 20.38
CA ARG A 133 1.15 -17.59 18.94
C ARG A 133 2.15 -18.50 18.20
N ARG A 134 1.77 -19.06 17.04
CA ARG A 134 2.60 -20.05 16.34
C ARG A 134 3.79 -19.39 15.63
N PHE A 135 4.82 -19.06 16.39
CA PHE A 135 6.15 -18.80 15.85
C PHE A 135 6.80 -20.13 15.47
N PHE A 136 6.86 -20.41 14.16
CA PHE A 136 7.46 -21.63 13.63
C PHE A 136 8.98 -21.59 13.67
N ASN A 137 9.61 -22.73 13.99
CA ASN A 137 11.03 -22.89 14.31
C ASN A 137 11.99 -22.13 13.37
N ARG A 138 12.56 -21.04 13.88
CA ARG A 138 13.67 -20.26 13.31
C ARG A 138 14.93 -20.39 14.16
N ASN A 139 15.29 -21.63 14.52
CA ASN A 139 16.34 -21.88 15.51
C ASN A 139 17.70 -21.32 15.06
N THR A 140 18.00 -21.38 13.77
CA THR A 140 19.25 -20.80 13.24
C THR A 140 19.29 -19.29 13.45
N GLU A 141 18.19 -18.59 13.18
CA GLU A 141 18.11 -17.14 13.34
C GLU A 141 18.02 -16.73 14.81
N ILE A 142 17.31 -17.51 15.65
CA ILE A 142 17.28 -17.32 17.11
C ILE A 142 18.68 -17.47 17.69
N ASN A 143 19.43 -18.51 17.28
CA ASN A 143 20.80 -18.71 17.75
C ASN A 143 21.70 -17.50 17.41
N ARG A 144 21.50 -16.84 16.24
CA ARG A 144 22.24 -15.61 15.91
C ARG A 144 21.89 -14.44 16.82
N ILE A 145 20.62 -14.32 17.22
CA ILE A 145 20.20 -13.32 18.20
C ILE A 145 20.85 -13.63 19.55
N GLU A 146 20.88 -14.90 19.96
CA GLU A 146 21.50 -15.37 21.19
C GLU A 146 23.02 -15.12 21.21
N GLU A 147 23.72 -15.45 20.11
CA GLU A 147 25.15 -15.17 19.93
C GLU A 147 25.44 -13.67 20.07
N ALA A 148 24.65 -12.82 19.40
CA ALA A 148 24.80 -11.36 19.50
C ALA A 148 24.49 -10.81 20.89
N LEU A 149 23.58 -11.44 21.63
CA LEU A 149 23.21 -11.02 22.99
C LEU A 149 24.33 -11.30 24.00
N TYR A 150 25.02 -12.43 23.86
CA TYR A 150 26.09 -12.84 24.77
C TYR A 150 27.49 -12.36 24.35
N ASP A 151 27.65 -11.84 23.13
CA ASP A 151 28.91 -11.25 22.68
C ASP A 151 29.07 -9.82 23.22
N SER A 152 29.98 -9.66 24.19
CA SER A 152 30.30 -8.35 24.79
C SER A 152 30.83 -7.29 23.83
N THR A 153 31.26 -7.70 22.63
CA THR A 153 31.72 -6.77 21.60
C THR A 153 30.56 -6.18 20.80
N ILE A 154 29.42 -6.87 20.72
CA ILE A 154 28.27 -6.48 19.93
C ILE A 154 27.29 -5.63 20.76
N SER A 155 27.01 -4.41 20.30
CA SER A 155 26.01 -3.51 20.86
C SER A 155 24.77 -3.38 19.98
N THR A 156 24.86 -3.70 18.69
CA THR A 156 23.74 -3.56 17.75
C THR A 156 23.57 -4.80 16.87
N LEU A 157 22.32 -5.23 16.67
CA LEU A 157 21.97 -6.33 15.78
C LEU A 157 20.92 -5.86 14.76
N TRP A 158 21.21 -6.02 13.47
CA TRP A 158 20.27 -5.70 12.39
C TRP A 158 19.68 -6.96 11.76
N ILE A 159 18.37 -7.13 11.90
CA ILE A 159 17.59 -8.18 11.24
C ILE A 159 16.98 -7.58 9.97
N CYS A 160 17.60 -7.86 8.84
CA CYS A 160 17.23 -7.30 7.53
C CYS A 160 16.37 -8.28 6.73
N GLY A 161 15.61 -7.82 5.73
CA GLY A 161 14.77 -8.71 4.92
C GLY A 161 13.64 -8.01 4.18
N ILE A 162 13.03 -8.68 3.19
CA ILE A 162 11.88 -8.15 2.46
C ILE A 162 10.62 -7.98 3.35
N PRO A 163 9.66 -7.12 2.96
CA PRO A 163 8.40 -6.97 3.71
C PRO A 163 7.65 -8.30 3.82
N GLY A 164 7.10 -8.61 5.00
CA GLY A 164 6.38 -9.88 5.23
C GLY A 164 7.27 -11.10 5.51
N SER A 165 8.60 -10.95 5.50
CA SER A 165 9.52 -12.07 5.77
C SER A 165 9.51 -12.54 7.23
N GLY A 166 8.94 -11.77 8.16
CA GLY A 166 8.81 -12.14 9.58
C GLY A 166 9.87 -11.56 10.53
N LYS A 167 10.58 -10.49 10.12
CA LYS A 167 11.64 -9.82 10.92
C LYS A 167 11.15 -9.35 12.30
N ARG A 168 10.03 -8.62 12.34
CA ARG A 168 9.40 -8.11 13.58
C ARG A 168 9.04 -9.25 14.53
N SER A 169 8.35 -10.27 13.99
CA SER A 169 8.01 -11.47 14.73
C SER A 169 9.24 -12.22 15.25
N LEU A 170 10.33 -12.32 14.47
CA LEU A 170 11.58 -12.92 14.91
C LEU A 170 12.25 -12.11 16.02
N ALA A 171 12.31 -10.78 15.92
CA ALA A 171 12.88 -9.94 16.96
C ALA A 171 12.12 -10.13 18.29
N ARG A 172 10.79 -10.00 18.26
CA ARG A 172 9.94 -10.12 19.45
C ARG A 172 9.96 -11.52 20.06
N GLU A 173 9.66 -12.55 19.26
CA GLU A 173 9.54 -13.93 19.75
C GLU A 173 10.90 -14.58 20.03
N GLY A 174 11.93 -14.23 19.26
CA GLY A 174 13.28 -14.70 19.48
C GLY A 174 13.82 -14.20 20.81
N LEU A 175 13.74 -12.89 21.06
CA LEU A 175 14.16 -12.31 22.34
C LEU A 175 13.31 -12.85 23.50
N ALA A 176 11.98 -12.91 23.36
CA ALA A 176 11.10 -13.46 24.41
C ALA A 176 11.41 -14.93 24.77
N ARG A 177 12.01 -15.71 23.85
CA ARG A 177 12.48 -17.08 24.12
C ARG A 177 13.83 -17.14 24.82
N ILE A 178 14.71 -16.18 24.53
CA ILE A 178 16.07 -16.11 25.08
C ILE A 178 16.05 -15.47 26.48
N THR A 179 15.21 -14.46 26.68
CA THR A 179 15.16 -13.65 27.91
C THR A 179 14.05 -14.11 28.85
N THR A 180 14.34 -14.26 30.14
CA THR A 180 13.34 -14.60 31.16
C THR A 180 12.72 -13.35 31.78
N GLY A 181 11.61 -12.86 31.21
CA GLY A 181 10.80 -11.77 31.77
C GLY A 181 10.22 -10.84 30.71
N SER A 182 8.92 -10.53 30.79
CA SER A 182 8.23 -9.65 29.82
C SER A 182 8.63 -8.16 29.92
N GLY A 183 9.32 -7.76 31.00
CA GLY A 183 9.75 -6.37 31.25
C GLY A 183 11.19 -6.04 30.82
N THR A 184 11.92 -7.00 30.23
CA THR A 184 13.31 -6.78 29.78
C THR A 184 13.42 -6.30 28.34
N VAL A 185 12.34 -6.34 27.55
CA VAL A 185 12.39 -5.95 26.13
C VAL A 185 11.43 -4.81 25.87
N LEU A 186 11.94 -3.67 25.42
CA LEU A 186 11.14 -2.54 24.98
C LEU A 186 11.12 -2.50 23.45
N THR A 187 9.94 -2.47 22.84
CA THR A 187 9.78 -2.39 21.38
C THR A 187 9.20 -1.06 20.99
N ILE A 188 9.83 -0.37 20.03
CA ILE A 188 9.38 0.89 19.45
C ILE A 188 9.31 0.72 17.94
N THR A 189 8.14 0.98 17.36
CA THR A 189 7.99 1.06 15.90
C THR A 189 8.52 2.41 15.42
N VAL A 190 9.38 2.36 14.41
CA VAL A 190 9.97 3.54 13.76
C VAL A 190 9.25 3.79 12.45
N ASP A 191 8.67 4.97 12.35
CA ASP A 191 7.95 5.45 11.18
C ASP A 191 8.76 6.59 10.54
N GLU A 192 8.42 6.97 9.31
CA GLU A 192 9.09 8.08 8.62
C GLU A 192 9.04 9.41 9.40
N GLY A 193 7.96 9.65 10.15
CA GLY A 193 7.80 10.81 11.02
C GLY A 193 8.39 10.67 12.42
N THR A 194 9.15 9.60 12.72
CA THR A 194 9.73 9.41 14.06
C THR A 194 11.04 10.20 14.22
N ALA A 195 10.92 11.51 14.47
CA ALA A 195 12.04 12.37 14.85
C ALA A 195 12.27 12.34 16.38
N GLU A 196 13.19 13.16 16.88
CA GLU A 196 13.58 13.16 18.30
C GLU A 196 12.40 13.45 19.27
N PRO A 197 11.47 14.39 18.99
CA PRO A 197 10.29 14.62 19.82
C PRO A 197 9.32 13.42 19.86
N GLU A 198 9.06 12.80 18.71
CA GLU A 198 8.21 11.61 18.61
C GLU A 198 8.83 10.41 19.31
N LEU A 199 10.15 10.22 19.15
CA LEU A 199 10.89 9.18 19.85
C LEU A 199 10.84 9.41 21.37
N ASN A 200 11.00 10.65 21.83
CA ASN A 200 10.88 10.96 23.25
C ASN A 200 9.51 10.57 23.80
N LEU A 201 8.45 10.91 23.08
CA LEU A 201 7.08 10.58 23.48
C LEU A 201 6.85 9.07 23.57
N ARG A 202 7.28 8.33 22.55
CA ARG A 202 7.16 6.86 22.52
C ARG A 202 7.94 6.23 23.67
N LEU A 203 9.20 6.65 23.89
CA LEU A 203 10.04 6.15 24.98
C LEU A 203 9.42 6.42 26.36
N SER A 204 9.06 7.67 26.62
CA SER A 204 8.48 8.10 27.88
C SER A 204 7.17 7.38 28.17
N SER A 205 6.31 7.23 27.16
CA SER A 205 5.05 6.52 27.29
C SER A 205 5.22 5.03 27.61
N SER A 206 6.03 4.32 26.83
CA SER A 206 6.22 2.88 27.01
C SER A 206 6.95 2.54 28.31
N LEU A 207 7.83 3.43 28.79
CA LEU A 207 8.53 3.27 30.08
C LEU A 207 7.83 3.94 31.26
N ARG A 208 6.69 4.60 31.02
CA ARG A 208 5.91 5.34 32.03
C ARG A 208 6.73 6.37 32.80
N VAL A 209 7.57 7.10 32.06
CA VAL A 209 8.35 8.25 32.55
C VAL A 209 7.72 9.51 31.94
N GLU A 210 7.80 10.64 32.64
CA GLU A 210 7.36 11.92 32.06
C GLU A 210 8.13 12.23 30.76
N PRO A 211 7.48 12.75 29.71
CA PRO A 211 8.16 13.23 28.52
C PRO A 211 8.92 14.53 28.79
N ALA A 212 9.80 14.91 27.86
CA ALA A 212 10.41 16.22 27.87
C ALA A 212 9.32 17.31 27.76
N GLU A 213 9.58 18.47 28.38
CA GLU A 213 8.66 19.61 28.36
C GLU A 213 8.32 20.01 26.91
N GLU A 214 7.06 20.33 26.67
CA GLU A 214 6.62 20.80 25.36
C GLU A 214 7.29 22.14 25.02
N GLY A 215 7.77 22.27 23.78
CA GLY A 215 8.52 23.44 23.34
C GLY A 215 9.97 23.51 23.84
N ALA A 216 10.47 22.48 24.54
CA ALA A 216 11.88 22.39 24.88
C ALA A 216 12.75 22.37 23.62
N ALA A 217 13.96 22.96 23.72
CA ALA A 217 14.95 22.90 22.65
C ALA A 217 15.29 21.44 22.29
N LEU A 218 15.55 21.18 21.00
CA LEU A 218 15.79 19.84 20.48
C LEU A 218 16.91 19.11 21.23
N ASP A 219 18.00 19.81 21.56
CA ASP A 219 19.12 19.26 22.34
C ASP A 219 18.71 18.76 23.74
N SER A 220 17.75 19.45 24.37
CA SER A 220 17.20 19.05 25.66
C SER A 220 16.37 17.77 25.53
N ILE A 221 15.53 17.69 24.50
CA ILE A 221 14.72 16.50 24.17
C ILE A 221 15.63 15.30 23.90
N VAL A 222 16.71 15.50 23.11
CA VAL A 222 17.71 14.46 22.83
C VAL A 222 18.38 14.00 24.12
N THR A 223 18.85 14.93 24.95
CA THR A 223 19.53 14.61 26.21
C THR A 223 18.63 13.79 27.13
N HIS A 224 17.35 14.17 27.21
CA HIS A 224 16.35 13.47 27.99
C HIS A 224 16.09 12.05 27.46
N SER A 225 15.85 11.89 26.16
CA SER A 225 15.67 10.57 25.52
C SER A 225 16.88 9.66 25.70
N VAL A 226 18.10 10.18 25.51
CA VAL A 226 19.35 9.44 25.74
C VAL A 226 19.48 9.01 27.20
N GLY A 227 19.09 9.86 28.15
CA GLY A 227 19.05 9.52 29.58
C GLY A 227 18.10 8.37 29.89
N ILE A 228 16.90 8.37 29.31
CA ILE A 228 15.92 7.29 29.43
C ILE A 228 16.51 5.97 28.89
N LEU A 229 17.06 5.99 27.67
CA LEU A 229 17.66 4.81 27.03
C LEU A 229 18.81 4.23 27.87
N LYS A 230 19.72 5.08 28.33
CA LYS A 230 20.86 4.66 29.17
C LYS A 230 20.39 4.01 30.47
N THR A 231 19.37 4.59 31.11
CA THR A 231 18.83 4.04 32.37
C THR A 231 18.16 2.69 32.15
N PHE A 232 17.37 2.55 31.08
CA PHE A 232 16.71 1.29 30.74
C PHE A 232 17.72 0.17 30.47
N VAL A 233 18.74 0.44 29.65
CA VAL A 233 19.81 -0.52 29.34
C VAL A 233 20.67 -0.82 30.58
N ALA A 234 20.95 0.18 31.43
CA ALA A 234 21.66 -0.03 32.69
C ALA A 234 20.90 -0.96 33.66
N ASN A 235 19.60 -1.11 33.50
CA ASN A 235 18.79 -2.06 34.28
C ASN A 235 18.64 -3.42 33.59
N GLY A 236 19.42 -3.70 32.54
CA GLY A 236 19.43 -4.97 31.81
C GLY A 236 18.38 -5.06 30.69
N GLY A 237 17.73 -3.95 30.36
CA GLY A 237 16.76 -3.85 29.27
C GLY A 237 17.40 -3.98 27.87
N ILE A 238 16.63 -4.54 26.94
CA ILE A 238 16.96 -4.74 25.53
C ILE A 238 15.99 -3.89 24.71
N LEU A 239 16.53 -3.12 23.77
CA LEU A 239 15.76 -2.22 22.92
C LEU A 239 15.54 -2.88 21.56
N VAL A 240 14.31 -2.83 21.06
CA VAL A 240 13.93 -3.28 19.72
C VAL A 240 13.33 -2.12 18.96
N PHE A 241 13.97 -1.70 17.87
CA PHE A 241 13.44 -0.70 16.95
C PHE A 241 12.95 -1.40 15.68
N GLU A 242 11.64 -1.39 15.48
CA GLU A 242 11.02 -2.01 14.31
C GLU A 242 10.97 -1.03 13.15
N ASP A 243 11.11 -1.54 11.92
CA ASP A 243 11.04 -0.75 10.67
C ASP A 243 12.07 0.42 10.60
N ALA A 244 13.24 0.21 11.20
CA ALA A 244 14.33 1.19 11.33
C ALA A 244 14.98 1.61 10.01
N GLU A 245 14.56 1.07 8.85
CA GLU A 245 14.92 1.67 7.55
C GLU A 245 14.55 3.15 7.43
N HIS A 246 13.57 3.62 8.19
CA HIS A 246 13.12 5.02 8.17
C HIS A 246 14.14 5.97 8.81
N TRP A 247 15.07 5.45 9.62
CA TRP A 247 16.22 6.20 10.13
C TRP A 247 17.50 6.00 9.33
N LEU A 248 17.43 5.31 8.19
CA LEU A 248 18.57 5.18 7.29
C LEU A 248 18.48 6.24 6.19
N GLU A 249 19.60 6.89 5.91
CA GLU A 249 19.73 7.81 4.79
C GLU A 249 19.51 7.10 3.44
N ASP A 250 19.38 7.87 2.35
CA ASP A 250 19.22 7.33 0.99
C ASP A 250 20.32 6.33 0.61
N ASP A 251 21.51 6.49 1.19
CA ASP A 251 22.65 5.62 0.94
C ASP A 251 22.80 4.45 1.90
N GLY A 252 21.88 4.33 2.86
CA GLY A 252 21.85 3.31 3.89
C GLY A 252 22.67 3.63 5.13
N SER A 253 23.37 4.77 5.20
CA SER A 253 24.05 5.20 6.43
C SER A 253 23.05 5.55 7.53
N LEU A 254 23.51 5.55 8.79
CA LEU A 254 22.66 5.91 9.92
C LEU A 254 22.34 7.41 9.87
N GLY A 255 21.06 7.73 9.84
CA GLY A 255 20.58 9.10 10.06
C GLY A 255 20.78 9.53 11.50
N ARG A 256 20.52 10.81 11.76
CA ARG A 256 20.80 11.49 13.04
C ARG A 256 20.21 10.78 14.26
N VAL A 257 18.90 10.47 14.23
CA VAL A 257 18.19 9.81 15.35
C VAL A 257 18.76 8.42 15.62
N ALA A 258 18.97 7.60 14.57
CA ALA A 258 19.58 6.29 14.74
C ALA A 258 21.00 6.39 15.33
N LYS A 259 21.80 7.35 14.88
CA LYS A 259 23.14 7.58 15.42
C LYS A 259 23.10 7.95 16.91
N GLN A 260 22.22 8.86 17.32
CA GLN A 260 22.03 9.24 18.73
C GLN A 260 21.64 8.01 19.58
N VAL A 261 20.73 7.16 19.10
CA VAL A 261 20.31 5.93 19.79
C VAL A 261 21.46 4.94 19.91
N VAL A 262 22.22 4.72 18.84
CA VAL A 262 23.38 3.79 18.85
C VAL A 262 24.47 4.32 19.78
N ASP A 263 24.82 5.60 19.68
CA ASP A 263 25.86 6.24 20.50
C ASP A 263 25.51 6.26 22.00
N ALA A 264 24.21 6.36 22.33
CA ALA A 264 23.73 6.31 23.71
C ALA A 264 24.10 5.00 24.42
N VAL A 265 24.15 3.89 23.68
CA VAL A 265 24.33 2.54 24.21
C VAL A 265 25.74 1.98 23.96
N HIS A 266 26.49 2.57 23.02
CA HIS A 266 27.83 2.13 22.64
C HIS A 266 28.94 2.41 23.69
N GLN A 267 28.68 3.18 24.76
CA GLN A 267 29.71 3.52 25.75
C GLN A 267 30.12 2.32 26.64
N PRO A 268 31.43 2.16 26.98
CA PRO A 268 31.90 1.11 27.89
C PRO A 268 31.35 1.34 29.31
N SER A 269 30.65 0.33 29.82
CA SER A 269 29.92 0.24 31.08
C SER A 269 29.97 -1.23 31.50
N ASN A 270 30.07 -1.51 32.80
CA ASN A 270 30.33 -2.87 33.32
C ASN A 270 29.15 -3.85 33.21
N ASN A 271 28.12 -3.55 32.39
CA ASN A 271 26.89 -4.33 32.28
C ASN A 271 26.89 -5.32 31.13
N THR A 272 26.25 -6.47 31.35
CA THR A 272 26.23 -7.63 30.46
C THR A 272 25.19 -7.58 29.34
N ASN A 273 24.19 -6.68 29.39
CA ASN A 273 23.13 -6.57 28.37
C ASN A 273 23.12 -5.18 27.75
N ARG A 274 23.54 -5.07 26.49
CA ARG A 274 23.69 -3.80 25.74
C ARG A 274 23.08 -3.84 24.34
N LEU A 275 22.46 -4.96 23.98
CA LEU A 275 22.05 -5.19 22.61
C LEU A 275 20.84 -4.32 22.25
N ILE A 276 20.99 -3.51 21.21
CA ILE A 276 19.87 -2.92 20.48
C ILE A 276 19.60 -3.76 19.24
N VAL A 277 18.36 -4.20 19.05
CA VAL A 277 17.93 -4.94 17.87
C VAL A 277 17.15 -4.01 16.94
N PHE A 278 17.58 -3.91 15.70
CA PHE A 278 16.88 -3.18 14.65
C PHE A 278 16.27 -4.19 13.66
N THR A 279 15.02 -4.00 13.27
CA THR A 279 14.50 -4.68 12.07
C THR A 279 14.49 -3.71 10.91
N SER A 280 14.91 -4.14 9.73
CA SER A 280 14.94 -3.24 8.57
C SER A 280 14.65 -3.91 7.22
N ARG A 281 14.08 -3.16 6.28
CA ARG A 281 14.01 -3.55 4.85
C ARG A 281 15.36 -3.41 4.14
N ARG A 282 16.24 -2.55 4.63
CA ARG A 282 17.54 -2.24 4.02
C ARG A 282 18.66 -2.68 4.97
N LYS A 283 19.79 -3.10 4.40
CA LYS A 283 20.99 -3.33 5.21
C LYS A 283 21.65 -1.98 5.52
N PRO A 284 21.96 -1.65 6.79
CA PRO A 284 22.62 -0.40 7.11
C PRO A 284 24.06 -0.39 6.56
N ARG A 285 24.56 0.80 6.23
CA ARG A 285 25.97 1.06 5.97
C ARG A 285 26.55 1.74 7.20
N LEU A 286 27.16 0.93 8.04
CA LEU A 286 27.76 1.41 9.28
C LEU A 286 29.12 2.04 8.97
N GLY A 287 29.37 3.22 9.54
CA GLY A 287 30.64 3.94 9.37
C GLY A 287 31.78 3.35 10.21
N ALA A 288 32.99 3.84 9.97
CA ALA A 288 34.18 3.50 10.76
C ALA A 288 33.91 3.76 12.26
N GLY A 289 33.99 2.71 13.08
CA GLY A 289 33.71 2.74 14.53
C GLY A 289 32.62 1.78 14.98
N TYR A 290 31.59 1.53 14.15
CA TYR A 290 30.47 0.65 14.51
C TYR A 290 30.60 -0.77 13.95
N GLU A 291 31.49 -1.00 12.98
CA GLU A 291 31.64 -2.28 12.28
C GLU A 291 31.97 -3.44 13.21
N GLN A 292 32.79 -3.19 14.24
CA GLN A 292 33.20 -4.21 15.21
C GLN A 292 32.16 -4.46 16.30
N SER A 293 31.22 -3.52 16.48
CA SER A 293 30.19 -3.58 17.52
C SER A 293 28.80 -3.85 16.97
N SER A 294 28.68 -4.19 15.69
CA SER A 294 27.42 -4.48 15.05
C SER A 294 27.45 -5.83 14.35
N SER A 295 26.36 -6.56 14.52
CA SER A 295 26.06 -7.75 13.74
C SER A 295 24.85 -7.48 12.85
N ASP A 296 24.77 -8.17 11.72
CA ASP A 296 23.60 -8.12 10.87
C ASP A 296 23.39 -9.46 10.17
N PHE A 297 22.13 -9.76 9.85
CA PHE A 297 21.83 -10.83 8.92
C PHE A 297 20.57 -10.53 8.11
N TYR A 298 20.56 -11.04 6.89
CA TYR A 298 19.38 -11.02 6.04
C TYR A 298 18.52 -12.25 6.32
N LEU A 299 17.23 -12.02 6.49
CA LEU A 299 16.25 -13.03 6.79
C LEU A 299 15.59 -13.50 5.50
N ASP A 300 15.95 -14.72 5.13
CA ASP A 300 15.33 -15.44 4.04
C ASP A 300 13.94 -15.97 4.46
N GLY A 301 13.20 -16.50 3.49
CA GLY A 301 11.96 -17.21 3.76
C GLY A 301 12.17 -18.46 4.64
N LEU A 302 11.08 -19.05 5.10
CA LEU A 302 11.11 -20.27 5.89
C LEU A 302 11.70 -21.42 5.06
N LYS A 303 12.54 -22.23 5.70
CA LYS A 303 12.93 -23.53 5.12
C LYS A 303 11.67 -24.34 4.87
N VAL A 304 11.65 -25.10 3.77
CA VAL A 304 10.50 -25.91 3.33
C VAL A 304 9.89 -26.74 4.46
N GLN A 305 10.73 -27.37 5.29
CA GLN A 305 10.32 -28.15 6.47
C GLN A 305 9.52 -27.36 7.53
N HIS A 306 9.66 -26.04 7.56
CA HIS A 306 8.94 -25.12 8.46
C HIS A 306 7.75 -24.43 7.75
N SER A 307 7.76 -24.38 6.43
CA SER A 307 6.68 -23.85 5.60
C SER A 307 5.43 -24.75 5.60
N LEU A 308 5.60 -26.08 5.59
CA LEU A 308 4.46 -27.01 5.61
C LEU A 308 3.59 -26.86 6.87
N PRO A 309 4.16 -26.86 8.10
CA PRO A 309 3.38 -26.61 9.31
C PRO A 309 2.65 -25.26 9.30
N LEU A 310 3.24 -24.22 8.72
CA LEU A 310 2.61 -22.90 8.58
C LEU A 310 1.39 -22.99 7.64
N LEU A 311 1.57 -23.55 6.44
CA LEU A 311 0.48 -23.75 5.48
C LEU A 311 -0.68 -24.55 6.09
N ARG A 312 -0.36 -25.67 6.76
CA ARG A 312 -1.35 -26.52 7.44
C ARG A 312 -2.05 -25.80 8.60
N SER A 313 -1.40 -24.82 9.22
CA SER A 313 -2.01 -24.03 10.28
C SER A 313 -2.98 -22.96 9.79
N HIS A 314 -2.92 -22.63 8.49
CA HIS A 314 -3.85 -21.75 7.79
C HIS A 314 -4.74 -22.56 6.83
N ASP A 315 -5.13 -23.76 7.27
CA ASP A 315 -6.11 -24.63 6.61
C ASP A 315 -5.78 -25.06 5.17
N ALA A 316 -4.50 -25.04 4.78
CA ALA A 316 -4.09 -25.49 3.45
C ALA A 316 -4.40 -26.98 3.20
N THR A 317 -5.18 -27.25 2.14
CA THR A 317 -5.51 -28.60 1.69
C THR A 317 -4.55 -29.11 0.61
N GLY A 318 -4.50 -30.43 0.37
CA GLY A 318 -3.55 -31.06 -0.57
C GLY A 318 -2.52 -31.98 0.10
N THR A 319 -1.70 -32.68 -0.70
CA THR A 319 -0.64 -33.58 -0.19
C THR A 319 0.60 -32.80 0.26
N ASP A 320 1.44 -33.41 1.11
CA ASP A 320 2.69 -32.76 1.54
C ASP A 320 3.62 -32.44 0.37
N GLU A 321 3.62 -33.26 -0.69
CA GLU A 321 4.36 -32.98 -1.93
C GLU A 321 3.86 -31.72 -2.64
N GLN A 322 2.53 -31.55 -2.74
CA GLN A 322 1.91 -30.35 -3.32
C GLN A 322 2.24 -29.10 -2.50
N LEU A 323 2.09 -29.17 -1.18
CA LEU A 323 2.42 -28.04 -0.30
C LEU A 323 3.92 -27.71 -0.32
N THR A 324 4.78 -28.72 -0.42
CA THR A 324 6.23 -28.55 -0.56
C THR A 324 6.58 -27.84 -1.86
N ALA A 325 5.92 -28.18 -2.97
CA ALA A 325 6.14 -27.52 -4.26
C ALA A 325 5.76 -26.03 -4.19
N VAL A 326 4.59 -25.71 -3.61
CA VAL A 326 4.15 -24.33 -3.39
C VAL A 326 5.10 -23.57 -2.48
N ALA A 327 5.54 -24.20 -1.39
CA ALA A 327 6.48 -23.58 -0.46
C ALA A 327 7.82 -23.24 -1.12
N ARG A 328 8.29 -24.06 -2.07
CA ARG A 328 9.51 -23.76 -2.85
C ARG A 328 9.29 -22.63 -3.83
N GLU A 329 8.17 -22.62 -4.53
CA GLU A 329 7.86 -21.57 -5.53
C GLU A 329 7.68 -20.18 -4.89
N LEU A 330 7.22 -20.15 -3.64
CA LEU A 330 7.12 -18.92 -2.83
C LEU A 330 8.39 -18.63 -2.02
N ASP A 331 9.50 -19.33 -2.26
CA ASP A 331 10.76 -19.21 -1.52
C ASP A 331 10.60 -19.30 0.00
N GLY A 332 9.55 -19.98 0.48
CA GLY A 332 9.20 -20.06 1.90
C GLY A 332 8.72 -18.76 2.53
N HIS A 333 8.38 -17.74 1.75
CA HIS A 333 7.99 -16.42 2.27
C HIS A 333 6.76 -16.50 3.19
N PRO A 334 6.87 -16.27 4.52
CA PRO A 334 5.81 -16.60 5.48
C PRO A 334 4.48 -15.97 5.14
N LEU A 335 4.46 -14.67 4.87
CA LEU A 335 3.21 -13.98 4.54
C LEU A 335 2.61 -14.49 3.23
N ALA A 336 3.44 -14.82 2.24
CA ALA A 336 2.92 -15.34 0.97
C ALA A 336 2.29 -16.73 1.19
N LEU A 337 2.89 -17.54 2.06
CA LEU A 337 2.35 -18.84 2.46
C LEU A 337 1.01 -18.67 3.19
N GLU A 338 0.92 -17.74 4.16
CA GLU A 338 -0.33 -17.45 4.88
C GLU A 338 -1.45 -17.02 3.94
N VAL A 339 -1.15 -16.12 2.99
CA VAL A 339 -2.09 -15.62 1.99
C VAL A 339 -2.56 -16.70 1.01
N VAL A 340 -1.66 -17.60 0.61
CA VAL A 340 -1.97 -18.64 -0.39
C VAL A 340 -2.60 -19.87 0.27
N ALA A 341 -2.35 -20.13 1.55
CA ALA A 341 -2.79 -21.34 2.24
C ALA A 341 -4.28 -21.67 2.05
N PRO A 342 -5.24 -20.73 2.20
CA PRO A 342 -6.67 -21.01 2.01
C PRO A 342 -7.06 -21.44 0.60
N ARG A 343 -6.19 -21.19 -0.40
CA ARG A 343 -6.43 -21.44 -1.83
C ARG A 343 -5.81 -22.76 -2.32
N LEU A 344 -5.11 -23.49 -1.45
CA LEU A 344 -4.41 -24.72 -1.81
C LEU A 344 -5.33 -25.95 -1.84
N PRO A 345 -5.09 -26.92 -2.75
CA PRO A 345 -3.87 -27.10 -3.57
C PRO A 345 -3.87 -26.34 -4.91
N LEU A 346 -2.69 -25.86 -5.32
CA LEU A 346 -2.41 -25.23 -6.61
C LEU A 346 -1.14 -25.86 -7.23
N SER A 347 -1.06 -25.96 -8.55
CA SER A 347 0.14 -26.38 -9.28
C SER A 347 1.14 -25.23 -9.44
N ALA A 348 2.42 -25.53 -9.74
CA ALA A 348 3.44 -24.50 -9.96
C ALA A 348 3.13 -23.60 -11.18
N GLY A 349 2.48 -24.15 -12.21
CA GLY A 349 2.01 -23.38 -13.37
C GLY A 349 0.90 -22.40 -12.98
N GLU A 350 -0.11 -22.88 -12.25
CA GLU A 350 -1.17 -22.05 -11.69
C GLU A 350 -0.63 -21.02 -10.71
N LEU A 351 0.40 -21.34 -9.92
CA LEU A 351 0.98 -20.39 -8.97
C LEU A 351 1.79 -19.28 -9.62
N ASN A 352 2.38 -19.51 -10.79
CA ASN A 352 3.12 -18.49 -11.51
C ASN A 352 2.18 -17.55 -12.27
N GLU A 353 1.10 -18.09 -12.83
CA GLU A 353 -0.03 -17.33 -13.39
C GLU A 353 -0.75 -16.55 -12.28
N GLN A 354 -0.98 -17.20 -11.13
CA GLN A 354 -1.59 -16.60 -9.95
C GLN A 354 -0.63 -15.72 -9.13
N ARG A 355 0.70 -15.77 -9.23
CA ARG A 355 1.55 -14.77 -8.56
C ARG A 355 1.23 -13.37 -9.08
N HIS A 356 0.84 -13.29 -10.35
CA HIS A 356 0.30 -12.07 -10.96
C HIS A 356 -1.13 -11.79 -10.49
N GLU A 357 -1.99 -12.82 -10.43
CA GLU A 357 -3.37 -12.70 -9.92
C GLU A 357 -3.40 -12.43 -8.41
N ILE A 358 -2.88 -13.23 -7.49
CA ILE A 358 -2.76 -13.03 -6.03
C ILE A 358 -2.42 -11.60 -5.61
N ALA A 359 -1.44 -10.92 -6.24
CA ALA A 359 -1.12 -9.52 -5.92
C ALA A 359 -2.19 -8.54 -6.42
N THR A 360 -2.89 -8.90 -7.49
CA THR A 360 -4.04 -8.21 -8.08
C THR A 360 -5.37 -8.62 -7.43
N ASP A 361 -5.50 -9.84 -6.90
CA ASP A 361 -6.69 -10.54 -6.39
C ASP A 361 -6.88 -10.31 -4.88
N LEU A 362 -5.79 -10.17 -4.13
CA LEU A 362 -5.82 -9.64 -2.76
C LEU A 362 -6.35 -8.21 -2.72
N ILE A 363 -6.23 -7.48 -3.83
CA ILE A 363 -6.53 -6.06 -3.88
C ILE A 363 -7.34 -5.69 -5.12
N ASP A 364 -8.11 -6.67 -5.62
CA ASP A 364 -8.97 -6.49 -6.80
C ASP A 364 -10.17 -5.64 -6.39
N PRO A 365 -10.30 -4.41 -6.92
CA PRO A 365 -11.41 -3.54 -6.59
C PRO A 365 -12.78 -4.13 -6.98
N ASN A 366 -12.80 -5.12 -7.88
CA ASN A 366 -14.04 -5.76 -8.34
C ASN A 366 -14.50 -6.91 -7.45
N ARG A 367 -13.65 -7.38 -6.51
CA ARG A 367 -13.97 -8.50 -5.61
C ARG A 367 -14.30 -8.07 -4.18
N ILE A 368 -13.93 -6.85 -3.83
CA ILE A 368 -14.20 -6.26 -2.52
C ILE A 368 -15.31 -5.23 -2.72
N GLY A 369 -16.41 -5.34 -1.98
CA GLY A 369 -17.49 -4.37 -2.01
C GLY A 369 -16.99 -2.94 -1.78
N VAL A 370 -17.66 -1.96 -2.38
CA VAL A 370 -17.27 -0.54 -2.28
C VAL A 370 -17.12 -0.09 -0.83
N THR A 371 -18.03 -0.54 0.05
CA THR A 371 -17.99 -0.25 1.49
C THR A 371 -16.75 -0.82 2.18
N SER A 372 -16.46 -2.09 1.93
CA SER A 372 -15.28 -2.82 2.42
C SER A 372 -13.98 -2.18 1.96
N TRP A 373 -13.96 -1.70 0.71
CA TRP A 373 -12.84 -0.98 0.15
C TRP A 373 -12.59 0.35 0.88
N ARG A 374 -13.65 1.13 1.13
CA ARG A 374 -13.55 2.40 1.89
C ARG A 374 -13.07 2.18 3.31
N LEU A 375 -13.47 1.08 3.94
CA LEU A 375 -12.98 0.68 5.26
C LEU A 375 -11.46 0.48 5.26
N LEU A 376 -10.92 -0.24 4.27
CA LEU A 376 -9.47 -0.47 4.14
C LEU A 376 -8.69 0.84 3.89
N GLU A 377 -9.27 1.77 3.15
CA GLU A 377 -8.69 3.08 2.92
C GLU A 377 -8.62 3.93 4.19
N ILE A 378 -9.68 3.98 4.99
CA ILE A 378 -9.67 4.70 6.28
C ILE A 378 -8.64 4.11 7.24
N LEU A 379 -8.59 2.78 7.36
CA LEU A 379 -7.58 2.10 8.17
C LEU A 379 -6.15 2.35 7.69
N SER A 380 -5.95 2.77 6.44
CA SER A 380 -4.62 3.10 5.92
C SER A 380 -4.08 4.46 6.40
N LEU A 381 -4.95 5.36 6.84
CA LEU A 381 -4.57 6.72 7.26
C LEU A 381 -4.00 6.77 8.68
N VAL A 382 -4.41 5.83 9.53
CA VAL A 382 -4.04 5.79 10.96
C VAL A 382 -3.02 4.68 11.24
N ASP A 383 -2.22 4.88 12.29
CA ASP A 383 -1.22 3.90 12.74
C ASP A 383 -1.81 2.90 13.76
N GLY A 384 -2.89 3.30 14.45
CA GLY A 384 -3.54 2.53 15.50
C GLY A 384 -4.88 1.89 15.09
N PRO A 385 -5.43 1.02 15.95
CA PRO A 385 -6.71 0.36 15.73
C PRO A 385 -7.91 1.33 15.80
N LEU A 386 -8.87 1.14 14.89
CA LEU A 386 -10.18 1.80 14.93
C LEU A 386 -11.26 0.80 15.34
N SER A 387 -12.21 1.26 16.17
CA SER A 387 -13.38 0.48 16.57
C SER A 387 -14.43 0.47 15.46
N GLY A 388 -15.37 -0.47 15.55
CA GLY A 388 -16.49 -0.50 14.60
C GLY A 388 -17.42 0.70 14.67
N GLU A 389 -17.57 1.31 15.85
CA GLU A 389 -18.31 2.57 16.02
C GLU A 389 -17.63 3.70 15.25
N GLU A 390 -16.32 3.84 15.40
CA GLU A 390 -15.55 4.89 14.75
C GLU A 390 -15.56 4.72 13.22
N LEU A 391 -15.40 3.49 12.74
CA LEU A 391 -15.47 3.19 11.31
C LEU A 391 -16.88 3.45 10.74
N SER A 392 -17.93 3.07 11.46
CA SER A 392 -19.32 3.31 11.05
C SER A 392 -19.66 4.80 11.04
N GLU A 393 -19.17 5.56 12.01
CA GLU A 393 -19.35 7.02 12.07
C GLU A 393 -18.63 7.73 10.93
N VAL A 394 -17.38 7.38 10.63
CA VAL A 394 -16.59 8.01 9.55
C VAL A 394 -17.12 7.64 8.17
N LEU A 395 -17.64 6.43 7.99
CA LEU A 395 -18.15 5.95 6.70
C LEU A 395 -19.67 6.09 6.56
N GLU A 396 -20.37 6.60 7.58
CA GLU A 396 -21.83 6.78 7.57
C GLU A 396 -22.60 5.46 7.35
N LEU A 397 -22.07 4.38 7.90
CA LEU A 397 -22.63 3.04 7.71
C LEU A 397 -23.69 2.73 8.76
N ASN A 398 -24.79 2.13 8.31
CA ASN A 398 -25.67 1.41 9.22
C ASN A 398 -25.03 0.08 9.63
N ALA A 399 -25.50 -0.48 10.74
CA ALA A 399 -24.95 -1.70 11.29
C ALA A 399 -24.93 -2.89 10.33
N GLY A 400 -25.97 -3.06 9.51
CA GLY A 400 -26.02 -4.13 8.51
C GLY A 400 -24.89 -4.03 7.49
N SER A 401 -24.70 -2.84 6.93
CA SER A 401 -23.69 -2.56 5.90
C SER A 401 -22.27 -2.66 6.46
N TYR A 402 -22.06 -2.20 7.70
CA TYR A 402 -20.79 -2.33 8.39
C TYR A 402 -20.43 -3.81 8.62
N ASN A 403 -21.36 -4.62 9.15
CA ASN A 403 -21.09 -6.03 9.46
C ASN A 403 -20.78 -6.84 8.20
N GLU A 404 -21.49 -6.59 7.09
CA GLU A 404 -21.21 -7.21 5.80
C GLU A 404 -19.80 -6.86 5.31
N ALA A 405 -19.42 -5.59 5.43
CA ALA A 405 -18.11 -5.12 5.00
C ALA A 405 -16.96 -5.70 5.83
N VAL A 406 -17.12 -5.76 7.16
CA VAL A 406 -16.09 -6.34 8.04
C VAL A 406 -15.93 -7.83 7.80
N ALA A 407 -17.04 -8.56 7.60
CA ALA A 407 -16.97 -9.98 7.26
C ALA A 407 -16.15 -10.21 5.99
N GLU A 408 -16.39 -9.42 4.94
CA GLU A 408 -15.67 -9.50 3.66
C GLU A 408 -14.16 -9.20 3.80
N VAL A 409 -13.78 -8.12 4.50
CA VAL A 409 -12.35 -7.78 4.66
C VAL A 409 -11.60 -8.74 5.60
N THR A 410 -12.32 -9.36 6.55
CA THR A 410 -11.75 -10.34 7.48
C THR A 410 -11.56 -11.69 6.80
N GLU A 411 -12.55 -12.16 6.03
CA GLU A 411 -12.46 -13.40 5.23
C GLU A 411 -11.34 -13.35 4.18
N SER A 412 -11.08 -12.18 3.62
CA SER A 412 -9.98 -11.97 2.67
C SER A 412 -8.60 -11.85 3.32
N GLY A 413 -8.51 -11.75 4.65
CA GLY A 413 -7.26 -11.65 5.39
C GLY A 413 -6.55 -10.30 5.26
N LEU A 414 -7.26 -9.26 4.80
CA LEU A 414 -6.69 -7.92 4.54
C LEU A 414 -6.57 -7.07 5.80
N VAL A 415 -7.38 -7.37 6.82
CA VAL A 415 -7.35 -6.73 8.13
C VAL A 415 -6.94 -7.73 9.21
N ARG A 416 -6.38 -7.21 10.29
CA ARG A 416 -6.09 -7.95 11.52
C ARG A 416 -6.95 -7.38 12.64
N LEU A 417 -7.45 -8.29 13.47
CA LEU A 417 -8.01 -7.93 14.78
C LEU A 417 -6.83 -7.60 15.70
N ALA A 418 -6.74 -6.33 16.09
CA ALA A 418 -5.67 -5.86 16.98
C ALA A 418 -6.04 -6.05 18.45
N SER A 419 -7.30 -5.80 18.77
CA SER A 419 -7.92 -6.06 20.06
C SER A 419 -9.41 -6.35 19.87
N ILE A 420 -10.09 -6.60 20.98
CA ILE A 420 -11.55 -6.76 21.05
C ILE A 420 -12.25 -5.61 20.28
N GLY A 421 -13.00 -5.93 19.23
CA GLY A 421 -13.82 -4.99 18.47
C GLY A 421 -13.08 -3.98 17.58
N THR A 422 -11.75 -4.09 17.44
CA THR A 422 -10.96 -3.14 16.64
C THR A 422 -10.23 -3.77 15.46
N LEU A 423 -10.10 -2.98 14.40
CA LEU A 423 -9.48 -3.40 13.14
C LEU A 423 -8.21 -2.61 12.87
N THR A 424 -7.21 -3.30 12.32
CA THR A 424 -6.01 -2.70 11.76
C THR A 424 -5.79 -3.22 10.34
N LEU A 425 -5.38 -2.35 9.44
CA LEU A 425 -4.99 -2.77 8.10
C LEU A 425 -3.69 -3.57 8.16
N HIS A 426 -3.60 -4.61 7.36
CA HIS A 426 -2.35 -5.33 7.23
C HIS A 426 -1.21 -4.37 6.76
N PRO A 427 -0.05 -4.29 7.44
CA PRO A 427 0.95 -3.25 7.16
C PRO A 427 1.46 -3.17 5.71
N LEU A 428 1.49 -4.30 5.00
CA LEU A 428 1.91 -4.34 3.59
C LEU A 428 0.92 -3.69 2.61
N LEU A 429 -0.34 -3.53 3.04
CA LEU A 429 -1.40 -3.00 2.20
C LEU A 429 -1.59 -1.50 2.39
N ARG A 430 -0.95 -0.91 3.40
CA ARG A 430 -1.13 0.50 3.76
C ARG A 430 -0.79 1.46 2.64
N ASP A 431 0.40 1.32 2.05
CA ASP A 431 0.82 2.16 0.93
C ASP A 431 -0.10 2.00 -0.30
N TYR A 432 -0.63 0.79 -0.51
CA TYR A 432 -1.57 0.53 -1.60
C TYR A 432 -2.88 1.30 -1.37
N PHE A 433 -3.51 1.10 -0.21
CA PHE A 433 -4.80 1.72 0.08
C PHE A 433 -4.67 3.23 0.26
N LEU A 434 -3.54 3.74 0.73
CA LEU A 434 -3.26 5.18 0.75
C LEU A 434 -3.21 5.76 -0.67
N ARG A 435 -2.61 5.05 -1.64
CA ARG A 435 -2.62 5.45 -3.06
C ARG A 435 -4.01 5.33 -3.67
N SER A 436 -4.78 4.30 -3.31
CA SER A 436 -6.17 4.13 -3.75
C SER A 436 -7.05 5.28 -3.26
N TYR A 437 -6.98 5.57 -1.96
CA TYR A 437 -7.76 6.59 -1.28
C TYR A 437 -7.66 7.95 -1.98
N ARG A 438 -6.43 8.33 -2.35
CA ARG A 438 -6.12 9.59 -3.04
C ARG A 438 -6.70 9.71 -4.45
N LYS A 439 -7.18 8.63 -5.07
CA LYS A 439 -7.80 8.66 -6.41
C LYS A 439 -9.30 8.93 -6.37
N HIS A 440 -9.94 8.82 -5.20
CA HIS A 440 -11.38 8.91 -5.07
C HIS A 440 -11.89 10.36 -4.94
N SER A 441 -13.03 10.66 -5.56
CA SER A 441 -13.76 11.92 -5.36
C SER A 441 -14.37 11.97 -3.96
N GLY A 442 -14.01 12.95 -3.13
CA GLY A 442 -14.55 13.10 -1.77
C GLY A 442 -13.67 12.52 -0.66
N TYR A 443 -12.45 12.06 -0.97
CA TYR A 443 -11.50 11.61 0.05
C TYR A 443 -11.22 12.69 1.11
N LEU A 444 -11.16 13.98 0.72
CA LEU A 444 -10.95 15.08 1.66
C LEU A 444 -12.05 15.20 2.72
N GLU A 445 -13.31 14.96 2.34
CA GLU A 445 -14.43 14.98 3.28
C GLU A 445 -14.33 13.83 4.29
N LEU A 446 -13.97 12.64 3.81
CA LEU A 446 -13.69 11.50 4.68
C LEU A 446 -12.48 11.76 5.60
N THR A 447 -11.44 12.41 5.09
CA THR A 447 -10.25 12.76 5.88
C THR A 447 -10.63 13.74 6.99
N ASP A 448 -11.47 14.75 6.69
CA ASP A 448 -11.93 15.74 7.66
C ASP A 448 -12.84 15.14 8.75
N ARG A 449 -13.73 14.22 8.36
CA ARG A 449 -14.56 13.47 9.32
C ARG A 449 -13.70 12.62 10.26
N LEU A 450 -12.74 11.88 9.70
CA LEU A 450 -11.79 11.11 10.51
C LEU A 450 -10.97 12.01 11.43
N ALA A 451 -10.52 13.18 10.96
CA ALA A 451 -9.79 14.15 11.78
C ALA A 451 -10.63 14.59 13.00
N THR A 452 -11.90 14.95 12.76
CA THR A 452 -12.84 15.36 13.80
C THR A 452 -13.07 14.25 14.83
N LEU A 453 -13.27 13.02 14.38
CA LEU A 453 -13.43 11.87 15.26
C LEU A 453 -12.19 11.63 16.11
N LEU A 454 -10.99 11.68 15.51
CA LEU A 454 -9.74 11.42 16.23
C LEU A 454 -9.41 12.50 17.25
N VAL A 455 -9.77 13.76 17.00
CA VAL A 455 -9.71 14.83 18.00
C VAL A 455 -10.62 14.51 19.20
N ALA A 456 -11.88 14.15 18.94
CA ALA A 456 -12.82 13.77 20.00
C ALA A 456 -12.38 12.52 20.77
N ARG A 457 -11.74 11.54 20.10
CA ARG A 457 -11.15 10.36 20.73
C ARG A 457 -10.01 10.76 21.68
N LEU A 458 -9.12 11.65 21.24
CA LEU A 458 -7.98 12.11 22.03
C LEU A 458 -8.41 12.82 23.32
N GLU A 459 -9.53 13.55 23.31
CA GLU A 459 -10.12 14.18 24.50
C GLU A 459 -10.67 13.17 25.53
N ARG A 460 -11.01 11.95 25.09
CA ARG A 460 -11.59 10.90 25.95
C ARG A 460 -10.54 9.95 26.53
N ILE A 461 -9.39 9.81 25.87
CA ILE A 461 -8.32 8.91 26.32
C ILE A 461 -7.45 9.64 27.36
N THR A 462 -7.03 8.89 28.38
CA THR A 462 -6.10 9.42 29.39
C THR A 462 -4.80 9.87 28.70
N PRO A 463 -4.25 11.06 28.99
CA PRO A 463 -3.03 11.58 28.36
C PRO A 463 -1.76 10.87 28.88
N ALA A 464 -1.77 9.54 28.85
CA ALA A 464 -0.70 8.66 29.29
C ALA A 464 -0.81 7.30 28.58
N GLY A 465 0.33 6.66 28.30
CA GLY A 465 0.38 5.32 27.72
C GLY A 465 0.37 5.30 26.18
N ASP A 466 0.76 4.16 25.61
CA ASP A 466 1.08 4.03 24.19
C ASP A 466 -0.09 4.40 23.28
N SER A 467 -1.32 4.02 23.68
CA SER A 467 -2.56 4.34 22.94
C SER A 467 -2.78 5.85 22.78
N TYR A 468 -2.42 6.66 23.79
CA TYR A 468 -2.52 8.11 23.69
C TYR A 468 -1.53 8.68 22.68
N VAL A 469 -0.26 8.22 22.73
CA VAL A 469 0.78 8.69 21.79
C VAL A 469 0.45 8.27 20.36
N GLU A 470 0.03 7.03 20.13
CA GLU A 470 -0.39 6.55 18.81
C GLU A 470 -1.59 7.35 18.27
N THR A 471 -2.58 7.62 19.11
CA THR A 471 -3.75 8.44 18.75
C THR A 471 -3.31 9.86 18.43
N LEU A 472 -2.48 10.51 19.28
CA LEU A 472 -1.99 11.87 19.08
C LEU A 472 -1.26 12.04 17.74
N LEU A 473 -0.31 11.15 17.43
CA LEU A 473 0.46 11.21 16.18
C LEU A 473 -0.45 11.00 14.97
N SER A 474 -1.39 10.04 15.05
CA SER A 474 -2.38 9.80 14.00
C SER A 474 -3.30 11.02 13.81
N THR A 475 -3.79 11.64 14.89
CA THR A 475 -4.66 12.82 14.84
C THR A 475 -3.96 14.00 14.18
N VAL A 476 -2.72 14.29 14.56
CA VAL A 476 -1.94 15.40 13.98
C VAL A 476 -1.68 15.18 12.49
N LYS A 477 -1.33 13.96 12.10
CA LYS A 477 -1.18 13.58 10.69
C LYS A 477 -2.48 13.77 9.91
N VAL A 478 -3.59 13.20 10.40
CA VAL A 478 -4.89 13.25 9.71
C VAL A 478 -5.44 14.67 9.65
N LEU A 479 -5.28 15.50 10.70
CA LEU A 479 -5.59 16.92 10.66
C LEU A 479 -4.84 17.63 9.55
N GLY A 480 -3.57 17.28 9.31
CA GLY A 480 -2.83 17.87 8.20
C GLY A 480 -3.17 17.37 6.82
N LEU A 481 -3.53 16.10 6.69
CA LEU A 481 -4.16 15.63 5.46
C LEU A 481 -5.54 16.30 5.23
N ALA A 482 -6.24 16.74 6.27
CA ALA A 482 -7.45 17.55 6.18
C ALA A 482 -7.21 19.07 6.00
N GLY A 483 -5.95 19.54 6.03
CA GLY A 483 -5.62 20.96 5.88
C GLY A 483 -5.83 21.83 7.14
N ARG A 484 -5.94 21.22 8.32
CA ARG A 484 -6.29 21.86 9.61
C ARG A 484 -5.05 22.13 10.49
N LEU A 485 -4.10 22.91 9.97
CA LEU A 485 -2.81 23.16 10.64
C LEU A 485 -2.92 23.81 12.01
N ASN A 486 -3.84 24.76 12.18
CA ASN A 486 -3.99 25.44 13.47
C ASN A 486 -4.47 24.49 14.57
N GLU A 487 -5.29 23.50 14.24
CA GLU A 487 -5.75 22.50 15.20
C GLU A 487 -4.65 21.48 15.49
N ALA A 488 -3.89 21.05 14.47
CA ALA A 488 -2.71 20.21 14.67
C ALA A 488 -1.69 20.89 15.62
N ARG A 489 -1.44 22.19 15.44
CA ARG A 489 -0.60 23.01 16.33
C ARG A 489 -1.17 23.12 17.75
N ALA A 490 -2.49 23.21 17.89
CA ALA A 490 -3.14 23.33 19.18
C ALA A 490 -3.06 22.04 20.00
N LEU A 491 -2.99 20.87 19.33
CA LEU A 491 -2.82 19.58 20.00
C LEU A 491 -1.42 19.41 20.58
N ARG A 492 -0.39 19.69 19.77
CA ARG A 492 1.00 19.67 20.23
C ARG A 492 1.94 20.38 19.27
N GLN A 493 2.71 21.32 19.79
CA GLN A 493 3.77 21.98 19.02
C GLN A 493 5.04 21.13 19.00
N GLY A 494 5.80 21.20 17.90
CA GLY A 494 7.12 20.57 17.81
C GLY A 494 7.12 19.07 17.46
N LEU A 495 6.02 18.50 16.96
CA LEU A 495 6.01 17.18 16.32
C LEU A 495 6.62 17.26 14.91
N ILE A 496 7.91 17.62 14.85
CA ILE A 496 8.61 17.99 13.62
C ILE A 496 8.65 16.85 12.60
N GLY A 497 8.79 15.59 13.05
CA GLY A 497 8.81 14.45 12.15
C GLY A 497 7.44 14.17 11.57
N THR A 498 6.39 14.27 12.38
CA THR A 498 5.00 14.10 11.94
C THR A 498 4.58 15.19 10.96
N LEU A 499 4.95 16.45 11.24
CA LEU A 499 4.68 17.59 10.36
C LEU A 499 5.46 17.48 9.05
N PHE A 500 6.75 17.12 9.10
CA PHE A 500 7.57 16.87 7.91
C PHE A 500 6.98 15.76 7.04
N GLN A 501 6.61 14.62 7.63
CA GLN A 501 5.96 13.52 6.92
C GLN A 501 4.66 13.99 6.26
N THR A 502 3.81 14.71 7.00
CA THR A 502 2.53 15.21 6.49
C THR A 502 2.74 16.20 5.34
N GLY A 503 3.68 17.13 5.46
CA GLY A 503 4.06 18.06 4.42
C GLY A 503 4.62 17.36 3.16
N LYS A 504 5.40 16.29 3.34
CA LYS A 504 5.88 15.44 2.24
C LYS A 504 4.72 14.70 1.56
N GLU A 505 3.75 14.19 2.31
CA GLU A 505 2.56 13.53 1.77
C GLU A 505 1.70 14.53 0.96
N LEU A 506 1.44 15.73 1.50
CA LEU A 506 0.75 16.82 0.81
C LEU A 506 1.47 17.28 -0.47
N PHE A 507 2.81 17.29 -0.44
CA PHE A 507 3.61 17.53 -1.64
C PHE A 507 3.34 16.45 -2.69
N GLN A 508 3.34 15.16 -2.33
CA GLN A 508 3.02 14.09 -3.28
C GLN A 508 1.59 14.21 -3.86
N GLU A 509 0.64 14.70 -3.07
CA GLU A 509 -0.73 15.01 -3.49
C GLU A 509 -0.87 16.26 -4.36
N LYS A 510 0.23 16.98 -4.61
CA LYS A 510 0.26 18.25 -5.33
C LYS A 510 -0.51 19.39 -4.63
N ARG A 511 -0.79 19.23 -3.34
CA ARG A 511 -1.38 20.26 -2.47
C ARG A 511 -0.28 21.18 -1.95
N TRP A 512 0.37 21.87 -2.90
CA TRP A 512 1.65 22.54 -2.65
C TRP A 512 1.58 23.65 -1.60
N ALA A 513 0.46 24.38 -1.52
CA ALA A 513 0.31 25.45 -0.54
C ALA A 513 0.26 24.91 0.90
N GLU A 514 -0.51 23.84 1.12
CA GLU A 514 -0.61 23.17 2.41
C GLU A 514 0.70 22.47 2.76
N ALA A 515 1.31 21.77 1.79
CA ALA A 515 2.62 21.16 1.94
C ALA A 515 3.67 22.18 2.43
N LEU A 516 3.70 23.38 1.83
CA LEU A 516 4.61 24.44 2.23
C LEU A 516 4.39 24.84 3.69
N ALA A 517 3.14 25.10 4.10
CA ALA A 517 2.82 25.52 5.46
C ALA A 517 3.23 24.47 6.52
N TYR A 518 3.01 23.19 6.24
CA TYR A 518 3.40 22.10 7.14
C TYR A 518 4.92 21.90 7.19
N LEU A 519 5.62 22.02 6.06
CA LEU A 519 7.07 21.90 6.02
C LEU A 519 7.77 23.07 6.70
N GLU A 520 7.25 24.29 6.56
CA GLU A 520 7.76 25.47 7.27
C GLU A 520 7.57 25.33 8.78
N GLU A 521 6.46 24.75 9.23
CA GLU A 521 6.22 24.45 10.65
C GLU A 521 7.15 23.38 11.22
N ALA A 522 7.64 22.46 10.37
CA ALA A 522 8.56 21.42 10.78
C ALA A 522 10.00 21.91 10.98
N LEU A 523 10.32 23.17 10.62
CA LEU A 523 11.66 23.73 10.73
C LEU A 523 12.03 24.04 12.18
N THR A 524 13.23 23.64 12.56
CA THR A 524 13.79 23.77 13.91
C THR A 524 14.76 24.94 14.04
N GLY A 525 15.30 25.45 12.92
CA GLY A 525 16.39 26.42 12.88
C GLY A 525 17.79 25.78 12.90
N ASP A 526 17.88 24.45 12.97
CA ASP A 526 19.12 23.69 12.80
C ASP A 526 19.24 23.23 11.34
N ASP A 527 20.24 23.75 10.61
CA ASP A 527 20.44 23.47 9.18
C ASP A 527 20.59 21.96 8.87
N GLU A 528 21.18 21.17 9.78
CA GLU A 528 21.37 19.73 9.54
C GLU A 528 20.04 18.98 9.65
N VAL A 529 19.19 19.36 10.62
CA VAL A 529 17.86 18.77 10.84
C VAL A 529 16.88 19.21 9.76
N ASP A 530 16.94 20.48 9.38
CA ASP A 530 15.99 21.12 8.49
C ASP A 530 16.26 20.80 7.02
N LEU A 531 17.46 20.31 6.67
CA LEU A 531 17.87 20.06 5.29
C LEU A 531 16.85 19.25 4.47
N PRO A 532 16.30 18.10 4.94
CA PRO A 532 15.29 17.35 4.20
C PRO A 532 14.02 18.16 3.95
N ALA A 533 13.55 18.92 4.96
CA ALA A 533 12.37 19.78 4.85
C ALA A 533 12.63 20.94 3.86
N GLN A 534 13.76 21.63 3.98
CA GLN A 534 14.18 22.72 3.10
C GLN A 534 14.30 22.27 1.63
N GLN A 535 14.79 21.05 1.37
CA GLN A 535 14.82 20.48 0.02
C GLN A 535 13.41 20.31 -0.57
N ILE A 536 12.44 19.82 0.23
CA ILE A 536 11.06 19.71 -0.21
C ILE A 536 10.44 21.10 -0.38
N ILE A 537 10.61 22.02 0.58
CA ILE A 537 10.16 23.43 0.49
C ILE A 537 10.63 24.06 -0.82
N MET A 538 11.92 23.92 -1.16
CA MET A 538 12.49 24.43 -2.41
C MET A 538 11.74 23.90 -3.64
N LYS A 539 11.45 22.59 -3.69
CA LYS A 539 10.67 21.97 -4.78
C LYS A 539 9.21 22.42 -4.75
N THR A 540 8.62 22.61 -3.57
CA THR A 540 7.25 23.10 -3.37
C THR A 540 7.09 24.53 -3.89
N LEU A 541 8.02 25.42 -3.55
CA LEU A 541 8.08 26.80 -4.06
C LEU A 541 8.16 26.81 -5.58
N ALA A 542 8.97 25.94 -6.17
CA ALA A 542 9.03 25.78 -7.63
C ALA A 542 7.68 25.28 -8.20
N SER A 543 7.06 24.26 -7.60
CA SER A 543 5.74 23.77 -8.04
C SER A 543 4.62 24.82 -7.92
N LEU A 544 4.73 25.76 -6.97
CA LEU A 544 3.83 26.92 -6.80
C LEU A 544 4.10 28.07 -7.78
N GLY A 545 5.19 28.01 -8.57
CA GLY A 545 5.62 29.10 -9.44
C GLY A 545 6.38 30.22 -8.73
N ARG A 546 6.68 30.09 -7.43
CA ARG A 546 7.52 31.01 -6.63
C ARG A 546 9.00 30.81 -6.94
N MET A 547 9.36 30.94 -8.22
CA MET A 547 10.70 30.66 -8.75
C MET A 547 11.84 31.48 -8.12
N PRO A 548 11.68 32.78 -7.82
CA PRO A 548 12.75 33.55 -7.19
C PRO A 548 13.15 32.96 -5.84
N GLU A 549 12.17 32.64 -5.00
CA GLU A 549 12.37 32.09 -3.66
C GLU A 549 12.95 30.67 -3.71
N ALA A 550 12.44 29.83 -4.63
CA ALA A 550 12.99 28.49 -4.85
C ALA A 550 14.47 28.52 -5.28
N ARG A 551 14.87 29.51 -6.09
CA ARG A 551 16.27 29.66 -6.51
C ARG A 551 17.16 30.22 -5.42
N GLU A 552 16.66 31.17 -4.66
CA GLU A 552 17.38 31.75 -3.53
C GLU A 552 17.67 30.69 -2.48
N LEU A 553 16.64 29.96 -2.03
CA LEU A 553 16.81 28.83 -1.11
C LEU A 553 17.73 27.77 -1.71
N GLY A 554 17.56 27.43 -2.99
CA GLY A 554 18.46 26.49 -3.66
C GLY A 554 19.93 26.96 -3.72
N ALA A 555 20.19 28.27 -3.85
CA ALA A 555 21.53 28.82 -3.81
C ALA A 555 22.13 28.77 -2.39
N GLN A 556 21.32 29.07 -1.37
CA GLN A 556 21.71 28.95 0.04
C GLN A 556 22.08 27.50 0.38
N LEU A 557 21.21 26.54 0.03
CA LEU A 557 21.46 25.11 0.27
C LEU A 557 22.71 24.60 -0.44
N VAL A 558 22.93 25.01 -1.70
CA VAL A 558 24.16 24.64 -2.44
C VAL A 558 25.40 25.29 -1.82
N SER A 559 25.29 26.51 -1.29
CA SER A 559 26.41 27.17 -0.60
C SER A 559 26.75 26.49 0.73
N ALA A 560 25.75 26.06 1.49
CA ALA A 560 25.93 25.34 2.75
C ALA A 560 26.42 23.90 2.54
N HIS A 561 25.94 23.25 1.47
CA HIS A 561 26.24 21.84 1.17
C HIS A 561 26.76 21.63 -0.27
N PRO A 562 27.91 22.22 -0.63
CA PRO A 562 28.39 22.27 -2.03
C PRO A 562 28.72 20.91 -2.64
N GLN A 563 28.93 19.89 -1.80
CA GLN A 563 29.28 18.53 -2.21
C GLN A 563 28.12 17.54 -2.04
N SER A 564 26.94 18.00 -1.60
CA SER A 564 25.79 17.11 -1.39
C SER A 564 25.11 16.76 -2.71
N PRO A 565 25.14 15.48 -3.14
CA PRO A 565 24.51 15.08 -4.40
C PRO A 565 23.00 15.28 -4.40
N SER A 566 22.32 15.13 -3.25
CA SER A 566 20.87 15.30 -3.15
C SER A 566 20.47 16.76 -3.34
N VAL A 567 21.21 17.70 -2.74
CA VAL A 567 20.99 19.15 -2.88
C VAL A 567 21.22 19.60 -4.32
N LEU A 568 22.32 19.15 -4.93
CA LEU A 568 22.63 19.44 -6.33
C LEU A 568 21.57 18.86 -7.30
N ARG A 569 21.10 17.64 -7.04
CA ARG A 569 19.99 17.04 -7.81
C ARG A 569 18.73 17.88 -7.71
N ASP A 570 18.32 18.22 -6.49
CA ASP A 570 17.07 18.93 -6.27
C ASP A 570 17.14 20.37 -6.83
N ARG A 571 18.32 21.00 -6.84
CA ARG A 571 18.56 22.24 -7.59
C ARG A 571 18.35 22.04 -9.09
N GLY A 572 18.86 20.95 -9.66
CA GLY A 572 18.60 20.56 -11.05
C GLY A 572 17.11 20.35 -11.33
N ARG A 573 16.37 19.76 -10.38
CA ARG A 573 14.91 19.56 -10.47
C ARG A 573 14.14 20.87 -10.48
N VAL A 574 14.56 21.87 -9.70
CA VAL A 574 13.97 23.22 -9.74
C VAL A 574 14.15 23.85 -11.12
N GLU A 575 15.35 23.77 -11.71
CA GLU A 575 15.58 24.29 -13.06
C GLU A 575 14.83 23.48 -14.13
N GLN A 576 14.62 22.18 -13.92
CA GLN A 576 13.77 21.35 -14.77
C GLN A 576 12.30 21.81 -14.74
N ILE A 577 11.75 22.14 -13.57
CA ILE A 577 10.38 22.68 -13.43
C ILE A 577 10.25 24.00 -14.20
N ASP A 578 11.26 24.87 -14.13
CA ASP A 578 11.32 26.13 -14.88
C ASP A 578 11.67 25.96 -16.38
N ARG A 579 11.76 24.71 -16.87
CA ARG A 579 12.09 24.38 -18.26
C ARG A 579 13.46 24.88 -18.73
N LYS A 580 14.38 25.15 -17.81
CA LYS A 580 15.78 25.48 -18.10
C LYS A 580 16.60 24.21 -18.23
N TRP A 581 16.34 23.47 -19.31
CA TRP A 581 16.86 22.12 -19.53
C TRP A 581 18.38 22.01 -19.43
N ALA A 582 19.12 22.94 -20.05
CA ALA A 582 20.59 22.94 -20.01
C ALA A 582 21.13 23.16 -18.58
N ALA A 583 20.51 24.06 -17.82
CA ALA A 583 20.90 24.30 -16.42
C ALA A 583 20.57 23.08 -15.54
N ALA A 584 19.42 22.44 -15.76
CA ALA A 584 19.04 21.22 -15.06
C ALA A 584 20.08 20.09 -15.29
N ILE A 585 20.46 19.84 -16.55
CA ILE A 585 21.49 18.85 -16.89
C ILE A 585 22.83 19.19 -16.22
N SER A 586 23.26 20.46 -16.26
CA SER A 586 24.52 20.88 -15.61
C SER A 586 24.53 20.61 -14.11
N TRP A 587 23.40 20.83 -13.41
CA TRP A 587 23.29 20.51 -11.99
C TRP A 587 23.30 19.00 -11.73
N TYR A 588 22.64 18.20 -12.58
CA TYR A 588 22.70 16.74 -12.48
C TYR A 588 24.12 16.21 -12.72
N GLU A 589 24.86 16.76 -13.68
CA GLU A 589 26.27 16.40 -13.93
C GLU A 589 27.17 16.73 -12.72
N LYS A 590 26.95 17.88 -12.08
CA LYS A 590 27.62 18.20 -10.80
C LYS A 590 27.27 17.21 -9.71
N ALA A 591 26.01 16.80 -9.58
CA ALA A 591 25.60 15.78 -8.61
C ALA A 591 26.28 14.42 -8.90
N ILE A 592 26.40 14.04 -10.18
CA ILE A 592 27.10 12.82 -10.62
C ILE A 592 28.59 12.86 -10.28
N HIS A 593 29.22 14.05 -10.29
CA HIS A 593 30.63 14.19 -9.90
C HIS A 593 30.88 13.73 -8.44
N PHE A 594 29.95 14.00 -7.53
CA PHE A 594 30.07 13.57 -6.13
C PHE A 594 29.51 12.17 -5.88
N ARG A 595 28.65 11.65 -6.77
CA ARG A 595 28.20 10.25 -6.77
C ARG A 595 28.12 9.64 -8.17
N HIS A 596 29.22 9.03 -8.57
CA HIS A 596 29.36 8.42 -9.90
C HIS A 596 28.45 7.21 -10.16
N ASN A 597 27.93 6.55 -9.11
CA ASN A 597 27.08 5.36 -9.21
C ASN A 597 25.63 5.62 -8.79
N ASN A 598 25.04 6.75 -9.22
CA ASN A 598 23.64 7.06 -8.96
C ASN A 598 22.82 6.94 -10.25
N SER A 599 22.15 5.80 -10.42
CA SER A 599 21.31 5.51 -11.59
C SER A 599 20.16 6.49 -11.78
N GLN A 600 19.59 7.02 -10.68
CA GLN A 600 18.47 7.97 -10.73
C GLN A 600 18.87 9.27 -11.45
N LEU A 601 20.09 9.77 -11.23
CA LEU A 601 20.57 11.00 -11.89
C LEU A 601 20.65 10.85 -13.41
N TYR A 602 21.06 9.68 -13.91
CA TYR A 602 21.07 9.40 -15.33
C TYR A 602 19.64 9.30 -15.90
N ALA A 603 18.69 8.72 -15.15
CA ALA A 603 17.28 8.70 -15.53
C ALA A 603 16.67 10.12 -15.56
N ASP A 604 17.03 10.98 -14.62
CA ASP A 604 16.58 12.38 -14.59
C ASP A 604 17.13 13.16 -15.80
N ILE A 605 18.42 13.00 -16.15
CA ILE A 605 19.00 13.56 -17.38
C ILE A 605 18.28 13.04 -18.62
N ALA A 606 18.03 11.72 -18.70
CA ALA A 606 17.31 11.12 -19.82
C ALA A 606 15.91 11.74 -19.98
N GLN A 607 15.18 11.93 -18.87
CA GLN A 607 13.88 12.58 -18.88
C GLN A 607 13.93 14.03 -19.38
N VAL A 608 14.98 14.79 -19.02
CA VAL A 608 15.18 16.14 -19.54
C VAL A 608 15.47 16.11 -21.04
N ARG A 609 16.32 15.19 -21.51
CA ARG A 609 16.64 15.03 -22.93
C ARG A 609 15.43 14.63 -23.78
N ILE A 610 14.54 13.78 -23.25
CA ILE A 610 13.21 13.51 -23.84
C ILE A 610 12.41 14.80 -24.07
N ARG A 611 12.43 15.74 -23.10
CA ARG A 611 11.72 17.03 -23.22
C ARG A 611 12.38 17.99 -24.21
N MET A 612 13.67 17.81 -24.47
CA MET A 612 14.43 18.52 -25.49
C MET A 612 14.33 17.87 -26.88
N GLU A 613 13.64 16.73 -26.99
CA GLU A 613 13.61 15.89 -28.20
C GLU A 613 15.00 15.37 -28.64
N ASP A 614 15.96 15.35 -27.71
CA ASP A 614 17.27 14.70 -27.89
C ASP A 614 17.12 13.20 -27.60
N TRP A 615 16.55 12.47 -28.57
CA TRP A 615 16.20 11.06 -28.43
C TRP A 615 17.44 10.17 -28.28
N ASP A 616 18.49 10.41 -29.05
CA ASP A 616 19.77 9.70 -28.96
C ASP A 616 20.41 9.90 -27.58
N GLY A 617 20.48 11.16 -27.13
CA GLY A 617 21.01 11.49 -25.83
C GLY A 617 20.17 10.93 -24.67
N ALA A 618 18.85 10.89 -24.82
CA ALA A 618 17.94 10.28 -23.85
C ALA A 618 18.15 8.76 -23.77
N ALA A 619 18.27 8.07 -24.91
CA ALA A 619 18.54 6.65 -24.97
C ALA A 619 19.87 6.28 -24.28
N ALA A 620 20.94 7.04 -24.56
CA ALA A 620 22.25 6.82 -23.94
C ALA A 620 22.22 7.02 -22.42
N ALA A 621 21.56 8.08 -21.94
CA ALA A 621 21.44 8.36 -20.51
C ALA A 621 20.57 7.30 -19.79
N ALA A 622 19.44 6.91 -20.38
CA ALA A 622 18.57 5.88 -19.80
C ALA A 622 19.23 4.50 -19.76
N LYS A 623 19.98 4.14 -20.81
CA LYS A 623 20.80 2.92 -20.82
C LYS A 623 21.85 2.95 -19.71
N THR A 624 22.55 4.07 -19.55
CA THR A 624 23.54 4.24 -18.46
C THR A 624 22.88 4.11 -17.09
N ALA A 625 21.66 4.64 -16.90
CA ALA A 625 20.91 4.46 -15.66
C ALA A 625 20.68 2.98 -15.35
N ILE A 626 20.27 2.18 -16.35
CA ILE A 626 20.05 0.73 -16.22
C ILE A 626 21.36 0.00 -15.92
N ASP A 627 22.44 0.31 -16.65
CA ASP A 627 23.77 -0.29 -16.47
C ASP A 627 24.35 0.00 -15.07
N LYS A 628 23.97 1.12 -14.45
CA LYS A 628 24.33 1.50 -13.07
C LYS A 628 23.39 0.90 -12.01
N GLY A 629 22.62 -0.13 -12.37
CA GLY A 629 21.71 -0.84 -11.46
C GLY A 629 20.33 -0.18 -11.31
N GLY A 630 20.01 0.83 -12.11
CA GLY A 630 18.69 1.48 -12.15
C GLY A 630 17.70 0.77 -13.06
N ASP A 631 17.48 -0.53 -12.85
CA ASP A 631 16.42 -1.29 -13.53
C ASP A 631 15.02 -0.96 -12.95
N THR A 632 14.71 0.33 -12.87
CA THR A 632 13.44 0.83 -12.33
C THR A 632 12.40 0.96 -13.45
N PRO A 633 11.09 0.83 -13.15
CA PRO A 633 10.04 1.04 -14.15
C PRO A 633 10.15 2.39 -14.87
N PHE A 634 10.53 3.45 -14.12
CA PHE A 634 10.73 4.79 -14.65
C PHE A 634 11.85 4.83 -15.71
N ALA A 635 13.06 4.33 -15.39
CA ALA A 635 14.18 4.31 -16.32
C ALA A 635 13.89 3.47 -17.57
N LEU A 636 13.27 2.29 -17.39
CA LEU A 636 12.84 1.42 -18.49
C LEU A 636 11.81 2.11 -19.40
N SER A 637 10.85 2.82 -18.81
CA SER A 637 9.82 3.55 -19.58
C SER A 637 10.41 4.70 -20.39
N ILE A 638 11.37 5.44 -19.84
CA ILE A 638 12.07 6.52 -20.54
C ILE A 638 12.92 5.94 -21.68
N TYR A 639 13.62 4.85 -21.43
CA TYR A 639 14.43 4.22 -22.47
C TYR A 639 13.54 3.73 -23.62
N SER A 640 12.43 3.04 -23.29
CA SER A 640 11.43 2.63 -24.27
C SER A 640 10.88 3.82 -25.07
N GLN A 641 10.62 4.96 -24.42
CA GLN A 641 10.16 6.17 -25.08
C GLN A 641 11.19 6.74 -26.07
N ALA A 642 12.46 6.78 -25.70
CA ALA A 642 13.52 7.21 -26.61
C ALA A 642 13.62 6.26 -27.81
N LEU A 643 13.62 4.95 -27.58
CA LEU A 643 13.68 3.92 -28.63
C LEU A 643 12.48 4.00 -29.58
N GLU A 644 11.27 4.20 -29.05
CA GLU A 644 10.06 4.40 -29.86
C GLU A 644 10.19 5.61 -30.78
N ALA A 645 10.72 6.74 -30.28
CA ALA A 645 10.93 7.94 -31.07
C ALA A 645 12.02 7.78 -32.14
N LEU A 646 13.02 6.92 -31.88
CA LEU A 646 14.07 6.53 -32.84
C LEU A 646 13.59 5.48 -33.86
N GLY A 647 12.38 4.94 -33.71
CA GLY A 647 11.82 3.89 -34.59
C GLY A 647 12.30 2.46 -34.25
N GLU A 648 13.02 2.27 -33.14
CA GLU A 648 13.51 0.98 -32.66
C GLU A 648 12.43 0.23 -31.88
N PHE A 649 11.32 -0.12 -32.56
CA PHE A 649 10.10 -0.58 -31.90
C PHE A 649 10.21 -1.91 -31.14
N GLU A 650 11.03 -2.87 -31.60
CA GLU A 650 11.21 -4.15 -30.87
C GLU A 650 12.03 -3.97 -29.57
N ASP A 651 13.04 -3.11 -29.58
CA ASP A 651 13.79 -2.78 -28.37
C ASP A 651 12.94 -1.95 -27.41
N ALA A 652 12.16 -0.99 -27.94
CA ALA A 652 11.17 -0.25 -27.17
C ALA A 652 10.15 -1.18 -26.50
N ARG A 653 9.66 -2.20 -27.21
CA ARG A 653 8.74 -3.23 -26.68
C ARG A 653 9.41 -4.04 -25.57
N THR A 654 10.67 -4.42 -25.75
CA THR A 654 11.43 -5.20 -24.75
C THR A 654 11.59 -4.41 -23.46
N MET A 655 11.98 -3.13 -23.54
CA MET A 655 12.10 -2.27 -22.36
C MET A 655 10.76 -2.00 -21.69
N MET A 656 9.69 -1.73 -22.46
CA MET A 656 8.36 -1.52 -21.90
C MET A 656 7.79 -2.79 -21.26
N SER A 657 8.04 -3.96 -21.85
CA SER A 657 7.63 -5.25 -21.29
C SER A 657 8.29 -5.49 -19.93
N ARG A 658 9.57 -5.15 -19.78
CA ARG A 658 10.24 -5.16 -18.48
C ARG A 658 9.62 -4.15 -17.51
N ALA A 659 9.27 -2.94 -17.96
CA ALA A 659 8.60 -1.95 -17.10
C ALA A 659 7.25 -2.49 -16.59
N VAL A 660 6.46 -3.12 -17.45
CA VAL A 660 5.20 -3.80 -17.10
C VAL A 660 5.42 -4.96 -16.13
N GLN A 661 6.49 -5.75 -16.29
CA GLN A 661 6.81 -6.82 -15.33
C GLN A 661 7.17 -6.26 -13.94
N ARG A 662 7.81 -5.10 -13.88
CA ARG A 662 8.20 -4.45 -12.61
C ARG A 662 7.05 -3.70 -11.95
N GLU A 663 6.16 -3.09 -12.72
CA GLU A 663 4.97 -2.39 -12.22
C GLU A 663 3.72 -2.84 -13.00
N PRO A 664 3.15 -4.02 -12.69
CA PRO A 664 2.09 -4.61 -13.49
C PRO A 664 0.75 -3.87 -13.40
N SER A 665 0.53 -3.11 -12.33
CA SER A 665 -0.66 -2.33 -12.03
C SER A 665 -0.62 -0.90 -12.59
N ASN A 666 0.34 -0.58 -13.47
CA ASN A 666 0.40 0.73 -14.11
C ASN A 666 -0.31 0.70 -15.48
N PRO A 667 -1.52 1.29 -15.61
CA PRO A 667 -2.30 1.23 -16.84
C PRO A 667 -1.58 1.96 -17.99
N ARG A 668 -0.77 2.99 -17.68
CA ARG A 668 -0.03 3.75 -18.69
C ARG A 668 1.03 2.91 -19.38
N TYR A 669 1.70 2.00 -18.67
CA TYR A 669 2.70 1.11 -19.28
C TYR A 669 2.05 0.07 -20.18
N ARG A 670 0.92 -0.51 -19.77
CA ARG A 670 0.11 -1.43 -20.59
C ARG A 670 -0.37 -0.74 -21.86
N HIS A 671 -0.94 0.46 -21.74
CA HIS A 671 -1.33 1.28 -22.88
C HIS A 671 -0.16 1.55 -23.83
N ARG A 672 1.00 1.97 -23.31
CA ARG A 672 2.18 2.27 -24.11
C ARG A 672 2.71 1.02 -24.82
N LEU A 673 2.69 -0.14 -24.16
CA LEU A 673 3.02 -1.42 -24.77
C LEU A 673 2.05 -1.79 -25.91
N GLY A 674 0.75 -1.54 -25.71
CA GLY A 674 -0.26 -1.71 -26.76
C GLY A 674 -0.02 -0.80 -27.96
N ARG A 675 0.34 0.47 -27.74
CA ARG A 675 0.74 1.39 -28.80
C ARG A 675 1.99 0.93 -29.56
N ILE A 676 3.02 0.47 -28.86
CA ILE A 676 4.22 -0.08 -29.49
C ILE A 676 3.86 -1.34 -30.32
N ALA A 677 2.95 -2.18 -29.83
CA ALA A 677 2.46 -3.34 -30.59
C ALA A 677 1.72 -2.94 -31.88
N LEU A 678 1.00 -1.81 -31.90
CA LEU A 678 0.43 -1.27 -33.14
C LEU A 678 1.49 -0.83 -34.13
N GLN A 679 2.58 -0.18 -33.68
CA GLN A 679 3.72 0.18 -34.54
C GLN A 679 4.42 -1.05 -35.12
N LEU A 680 4.40 -2.17 -34.39
CA LEU A 680 4.90 -3.47 -34.85
C LEU A 680 3.89 -4.26 -35.70
N ASN A 681 2.76 -3.66 -36.09
CA ASN A 681 1.68 -4.29 -36.85
C ASN A 681 1.11 -5.56 -36.17
N LYS A 682 0.98 -5.53 -34.83
CA LYS A 682 0.45 -6.62 -34.00
C LYS A 682 -0.87 -6.20 -33.29
N PRO A 683 -1.96 -5.93 -34.03
CA PRO A 683 -3.20 -5.37 -33.47
C PRO A 683 -3.87 -6.29 -32.44
N SER A 684 -3.82 -7.61 -32.60
CA SER A 684 -4.39 -8.54 -31.62
C SER A 684 -3.64 -8.51 -30.28
N GLN A 685 -2.32 -8.26 -30.28
CA GLN A 685 -1.56 -8.08 -29.05
C GLN A 685 -1.85 -6.71 -28.42
N ALA A 686 -1.95 -5.66 -29.26
CA ALA A 686 -2.33 -4.33 -28.80
C ALA A 686 -3.69 -4.33 -28.09
N MET A 687 -4.69 -5.01 -28.66
CA MET A 687 -6.02 -5.15 -28.05
C MET A 687 -5.93 -5.76 -26.64
N LYS A 688 -5.16 -6.82 -26.45
CA LYS A 688 -4.97 -7.47 -25.14
C LYS A 688 -4.35 -6.51 -24.11
N GLU A 689 -3.36 -5.73 -24.51
CA GLU A 689 -2.71 -4.78 -23.61
C GLU A 689 -3.60 -3.57 -23.28
N PHE A 690 -4.39 -3.08 -24.23
CA PHE A 690 -5.39 -2.03 -23.94
C PHE A 690 -6.51 -2.54 -23.05
N GLN A 691 -6.97 -3.78 -23.27
CA GLN A 691 -7.98 -4.42 -22.42
C GLN A 691 -7.47 -4.53 -20.97
N ARG A 692 -6.25 -5.04 -20.77
CA ARG A 692 -5.62 -5.07 -19.45
C ARG A 692 -5.47 -3.67 -18.84
N SER A 693 -5.18 -2.67 -19.66
CA SER A 693 -5.07 -1.29 -19.17
C SER A 693 -6.38 -0.75 -18.62
N VAL A 694 -7.52 -1.06 -19.24
CA VAL A 694 -8.84 -0.58 -18.77
C VAL A 694 -9.37 -1.42 -17.61
N GLU A 695 -8.97 -2.70 -17.52
CA GLU A 695 -9.22 -3.55 -16.34
C GLU A 695 -8.49 -3.01 -15.10
N ILE A 696 -7.27 -2.47 -15.27
CA ILE A 696 -6.49 -1.86 -14.19
C ILE A 696 -7.04 -0.49 -13.78
N ASP A 697 -7.41 0.35 -14.75
CA ASP A 697 -7.94 1.69 -14.51
C ASP A 697 -9.03 2.02 -15.51
N ALA A 698 -10.28 1.80 -15.09
CA ALA A 698 -11.47 2.07 -15.89
C ALA A 698 -11.65 3.57 -16.20
N ALA A 699 -10.99 4.48 -15.46
CA ALA A 699 -11.03 5.91 -15.72
C ALA A 699 -9.96 6.36 -16.75
N PHE A 700 -9.11 5.45 -17.24
CA PHE A 700 -8.05 5.81 -18.18
C PHE A 700 -8.56 5.87 -19.63
N VAL A 701 -9.10 7.04 -19.99
CA VAL A 701 -9.73 7.36 -21.29
C VAL A 701 -8.90 6.91 -22.51
N ASP A 702 -7.59 7.18 -22.53
CA ASP A 702 -6.73 6.90 -23.68
C ASP A 702 -6.74 5.41 -24.06
N SER A 703 -6.85 4.52 -23.07
CA SER A 703 -6.91 3.08 -23.29
C SER A 703 -8.26 2.63 -23.82
N TRP A 704 -9.37 3.21 -23.35
CA TRP A 704 -10.69 2.93 -23.93
C TRP A 704 -10.77 3.36 -25.40
N LEU A 705 -10.28 4.55 -25.73
CA LEU A 705 -10.26 5.05 -27.11
C LEU A 705 -9.36 4.20 -28.02
N SER A 706 -8.20 3.79 -27.52
CA SER A 706 -7.28 2.92 -28.26
C SER A 706 -7.85 1.51 -28.44
N LEU A 707 -8.50 0.97 -27.40
CA LEU A 707 -9.18 -0.32 -27.44
C LEU A 707 -10.31 -0.29 -28.48
N ALA A 708 -11.18 0.71 -28.44
CA ALA A 708 -12.26 0.90 -29.40
C ALA A 708 -11.71 0.99 -30.83
N SER A 709 -10.67 1.81 -31.05
CA SER A 709 -10.04 1.96 -32.36
C SER A 709 -9.47 0.64 -32.91
N VAL A 710 -8.84 -0.18 -32.06
CA VAL A 710 -8.28 -1.48 -32.46
C VAL A 710 -9.36 -2.53 -32.68
N GLN A 711 -10.43 -2.51 -31.88
CA GLN A 711 -11.59 -3.39 -32.08
C GLN A 711 -12.27 -3.09 -33.43
N VAL A 712 -12.34 -1.82 -33.85
CA VAL A 712 -12.79 -1.47 -35.21
C VAL A 712 -11.88 -2.10 -36.27
N ASP A 713 -10.56 -2.02 -36.09
CA ASP A 713 -9.60 -2.60 -37.06
C ASP A 713 -9.67 -4.13 -37.12
N LEU A 714 -10.01 -4.78 -36.02
CA LEU A 714 -10.17 -6.24 -35.92
C LEU A 714 -11.58 -6.73 -36.31
N GLY A 715 -12.54 -5.83 -36.52
CA GLY A 715 -13.92 -6.14 -36.90
C GLY A 715 -14.88 -6.41 -35.74
N ASP A 716 -14.44 -6.21 -34.49
CA ASP A 716 -15.24 -6.41 -33.27
C ASP A 716 -16.14 -5.20 -32.97
N PHE A 717 -17.03 -4.84 -33.92
CA PHE A 717 -17.78 -3.57 -33.89
C PHE A 717 -18.68 -3.39 -32.66
N ALA A 718 -19.26 -4.48 -32.13
CA ALA A 718 -20.11 -4.41 -30.94
C ALA A 718 -19.31 -3.97 -29.71
N LYS A 719 -18.13 -4.58 -29.49
CA LYS A 719 -17.22 -4.21 -28.39
C LYS A 719 -16.62 -2.82 -28.60
N ALA A 720 -16.34 -2.44 -29.84
CA ALA A 720 -15.87 -1.11 -30.18
C ALA A 720 -16.87 -0.03 -29.77
N ARG A 721 -18.17 -0.26 -30.00
CA ARG A 721 -19.24 0.65 -29.60
C ARG A 721 -19.35 0.80 -28.09
N GLU A 722 -19.27 -0.32 -27.36
CA GLU A 722 -19.26 -0.33 -25.89
C GLU A 722 -18.06 0.44 -25.33
N SER A 723 -16.85 0.11 -25.80
CA SER A 723 -15.61 0.77 -25.38
C SER A 723 -15.62 2.28 -25.67
N LEU A 724 -16.18 2.68 -26.81
CA LEU A 724 -16.34 4.09 -27.18
C LEU A 724 -17.39 4.81 -26.30
N SER A 725 -18.46 4.13 -25.90
CA SER A 725 -19.45 4.66 -24.96
C SER A 725 -18.82 4.91 -23.60
N ASN A 726 -18.11 3.91 -23.06
CA ASN A 726 -17.39 4.03 -21.79
C ASN A 726 -16.40 5.20 -21.84
N ALA A 727 -15.63 5.34 -22.92
CA ALA A 727 -14.69 6.45 -23.08
C ALA A 727 -15.37 7.83 -23.03
N GLN A 728 -16.55 7.97 -23.65
CA GLN A 728 -17.26 9.24 -23.76
C GLN A 728 -17.86 9.69 -22.43
N GLU A 729 -18.28 8.77 -21.58
CA GLU A 729 -18.86 9.08 -20.26
C GLU A 729 -17.82 9.56 -19.25
N LEU A 730 -16.52 9.35 -19.53
CA LEU A 730 -15.44 9.73 -18.64
C LEU A 730 -15.09 11.24 -18.73
N PRO A 731 -14.83 11.90 -17.58
CA PRO A 731 -14.36 13.29 -17.56
C PRO A 731 -13.07 13.48 -18.35
N GLY A 732 -13.02 14.53 -19.18
CA GLY A 732 -11.81 14.89 -19.93
C GLY A 732 -11.60 14.09 -21.22
N ALA A 733 -12.59 13.31 -21.68
CA ALA A 733 -12.51 12.62 -22.95
C ALA A 733 -12.30 13.60 -24.12
N PRO A 734 -11.20 13.48 -24.90
CA PRO A 734 -10.90 14.43 -25.96
C PRO A 734 -11.90 14.26 -27.11
N LEU A 735 -12.80 15.23 -27.27
CA LEU A 735 -13.90 15.17 -28.24
C LEU A 735 -13.41 14.84 -29.66
N ALA A 736 -12.31 15.45 -30.10
CA ALA A 736 -11.71 15.17 -31.40
C ALA A 736 -11.40 13.67 -31.62
N VAL A 737 -10.85 12.99 -30.61
CA VAL A 737 -10.45 11.58 -30.71
C VAL A 737 -11.68 10.68 -30.59
N VAL A 738 -12.61 11.00 -29.69
CA VAL A 738 -13.91 10.29 -29.59
C VAL A 738 -14.63 10.31 -30.94
N GLN A 739 -14.72 11.47 -31.57
CA GLN A 739 -15.37 11.63 -32.87
C GLN A 739 -14.59 10.96 -34.00
N ASN A 740 -13.25 10.96 -33.95
CA ASN A 740 -12.45 10.20 -34.91
C ASN A 740 -12.76 8.69 -34.85
N VAL A 741 -12.73 8.10 -33.65
CA VAL A 741 -12.99 6.67 -33.47
C VAL A 741 -14.44 6.34 -33.83
N ARG A 742 -15.40 7.22 -33.53
CA ARG A 742 -16.80 7.11 -33.98
C ARG A 742 -16.91 7.10 -35.50
N ALA A 743 -16.28 8.05 -36.17
CA ALA A 743 -16.29 8.14 -37.63
C ALA A 743 -15.68 6.88 -38.27
N LYS A 744 -14.61 6.36 -37.67
CA LYS A 744 -13.94 5.12 -38.10
C LYS A 744 -14.86 3.90 -37.95
N LEU A 745 -15.55 3.77 -36.81
CA LEU A 745 -16.53 2.71 -36.56
C LEU A 745 -17.72 2.80 -37.54
N ALA A 746 -18.30 3.99 -37.68
CA ALA A 746 -19.43 4.26 -38.58
C ALA A 746 -19.08 3.93 -40.03
N LEU A 747 -17.89 4.33 -40.49
CA LEU A 747 -17.38 3.95 -41.81
C LEU A 747 -17.25 2.43 -41.97
N ALA A 748 -16.75 1.73 -40.94
CA ALA A 748 -16.56 0.28 -40.98
C ALA A 748 -17.87 -0.50 -41.02
N VAL A 749 -18.93 0.00 -40.38
CA VAL A 749 -20.29 -0.59 -40.44
C VAL A 749 -21.14 -0.03 -41.59
N ASN A 750 -20.54 0.78 -42.46
CA ASN A 750 -21.17 1.44 -43.62
C ASN A 750 -22.32 2.43 -43.26
N ASP A 751 -22.32 2.99 -42.04
CA ASP A 751 -23.15 4.13 -41.68
C ASP A 751 -22.48 5.44 -42.12
N LEU A 752 -22.66 5.76 -43.41
CA LEU A 752 -21.95 6.87 -44.03
C LEU A 752 -22.44 8.26 -43.57
N ASP A 753 -23.63 8.36 -42.97
CA ASP A 753 -24.16 9.65 -42.48
C ASP A 753 -23.61 9.96 -41.08
N GLU A 754 -23.56 8.95 -40.21
CA GLU A 754 -22.86 9.08 -38.93
C GLU A 754 -21.36 9.30 -39.13
N ALA A 755 -20.74 8.57 -40.07
CA ALA A 755 -19.31 8.74 -40.38
C ALA A 755 -18.96 10.17 -40.77
N ASP A 756 -19.76 10.79 -41.66
CA ASP A 756 -19.58 12.17 -42.10
C ASP A 756 -19.78 13.17 -40.96
N THR A 757 -20.85 12.99 -40.17
CA THR A 757 -21.16 13.86 -39.03
C THR A 757 -20.03 13.83 -38.00
N ALA A 758 -19.55 12.64 -37.66
CA ALA A 758 -18.49 12.45 -36.68
C ALA A 758 -17.14 12.98 -37.19
N ILE A 759 -16.77 12.76 -38.46
CA ILE A 759 -15.47 13.26 -38.95
C ILE A 759 -15.45 14.78 -39.07
N VAL A 760 -16.57 15.41 -39.42
CA VAL A 760 -16.71 16.87 -39.43
C VAL A 760 -16.55 17.44 -38.01
N ALA A 761 -17.16 16.80 -37.01
CA ALA A 761 -16.99 17.19 -35.61
C ALA A 761 -15.52 17.02 -35.16
N ALA A 762 -14.85 15.92 -35.53
CA ALA A 762 -13.45 15.69 -35.20
C ALA A 762 -12.52 16.75 -35.82
N LEU A 763 -12.75 17.12 -37.09
CA LEU A 763 -11.98 18.15 -37.80
C LEU A 763 -12.23 19.56 -37.27
N GLY A 764 -13.44 19.84 -36.76
CA GLY A 764 -13.78 21.11 -36.11
C GLY A 764 -12.97 21.35 -34.83
N GLU A 765 -12.72 20.29 -34.07
CA GLU A 765 -11.91 20.33 -32.84
C GLU A 765 -10.40 20.26 -33.12
N ARG A 766 -9.98 19.30 -33.96
CA ARG A 766 -8.57 19.06 -34.26
C ARG A 766 -8.38 18.68 -35.73
N ARG A 767 -7.74 19.58 -36.47
CA ARG A 767 -7.45 19.41 -37.90
C ARG A 767 -6.06 18.83 -38.10
N ASP A 768 -5.90 17.55 -37.80
CA ASP A 768 -4.63 16.81 -37.93
C ASP A 768 -4.61 15.84 -39.12
N PRO A 769 -3.43 15.28 -39.48
CA PRO A 769 -3.32 14.35 -40.60
C PRO A 769 -4.22 13.12 -40.53
N GLN A 770 -4.45 12.58 -39.33
CA GLN A 770 -5.22 11.34 -39.16
C GLN A 770 -6.70 11.60 -39.44
N ASN A 771 -7.24 12.71 -38.93
CA ASN A 771 -8.61 13.15 -39.21
C ASN A 771 -8.80 13.48 -40.69
N LEU A 772 -7.84 14.17 -41.33
CA LEU A 772 -7.91 14.49 -42.76
C LEU A 772 -7.89 13.23 -43.64
N ALA A 773 -7.01 12.27 -43.34
CA ALA A 773 -6.94 11.01 -44.08
C ALA A 773 -8.22 10.18 -43.94
N LEU A 774 -8.84 10.16 -42.75
CA LEU A 774 -10.12 9.50 -42.54
C LEU A 774 -11.26 10.24 -43.28
N ALA A 775 -11.25 11.57 -43.30
CA ALA A 775 -12.24 12.36 -44.03
C ALA A 775 -12.21 12.09 -45.54
N VAL A 776 -11.01 11.97 -46.14
CA VAL A 776 -10.86 11.54 -47.54
C VAL A 776 -11.56 10.20 -47.78
N ARG A 777 -11.32 9.20 -46.91
CA ARG A 777 -11.92 7.87 -47.05
C ARG A 777 -13.44 7.92 -46.97
N ILE A 778 -13.99 8.72 -46.06
CA ILE A 778 -15.44 8.87 -45.88
C ILE A 778 -16.08 9.56 -47.09
N VAL A 779 -15.48 10.64 -47.59
CA VAL A 779 -15.96 11.35 -48.79
C VAL A 779 -16.00 10.42 -50.00
N ILE A 780 -14.95 9.62 -50.20
CA ILE A 780 -14.89 8.65 -51.30
C ILE A 780 -15.97 7.59 -51.15
N ALA A 781 -16.13 7.01 -49.95
CA ALA A 781 -17.16 6.02 -49.68
C ALA A 781 -18.58 6.57 -49.93
N ARG A 782 -18.85 7.83 -49.58
CA ARG A 782 -20.12 8.51 -49.86
C ARG A 782 -20.38 8.70 -51.35
N ALA A 783 -19.35 9.05 -52.12
CA ALA A 783 -19.47 9.20 -53.56
C ALA A 783 -19.71 7.85 -54.25
N GLU A 784 -19.04 6.79 -53.81
CA GLU A 784 -19.24 5.43 -54.34
C GLU A 784 -20.61 4.86 -53.99
N ALA A 785 -21.15 5.20 -52.81
CA ALA A 785 -22.51 4.83 -52.40
C ALA A 785 -23.62 5.71 -53.02
N GLY A 786 -23.27 6.69 -53.87
CA GLY A 786 -24.24 7.59 -54.51
C GLY A 786 -24.88 8.61 -53.56
N LYS A 787 -24.38 8.77 -52.32
CA LYS A 787 -24.83 9.80 -51.37
C LYS A 787 -24.34 11.20 -51.74
N MET A 788 -23.39 11.31 -52.67
CA MET A 788 -22.97 12.55 -53.31
C MET A 788 -22.50 12.28 -54.75
N THR A 789 -22.44 13.32 -55.59
CA THR A 789 -21.96 13.15 -56.97
C THR A 789 -20.45 12.87 -56.99
N ALA A 790 -19.98 12.07 -57.96
CA ALA A 790 -18.55 11.78 -58.11
C ALA A 790 -17.69 13.06 -58.29
N GLY A 791 -18.24 14.12 -58.91
CA GLY A 791 -17.58 15.42 -59.04
C GLY A 791 -17.39 16.12 -57.69
N GLN A 792 -18.43 16.12 -56.84
CA GLN A 792 -18.35 16.66 -55.48
C GLN A 792 -17.37 15.87 -54.61
N GLY A 793 -17.44 14.54 -54.66
CA GLY A 793 -16.53 13.66 -53.91
C GLY A 793 -15.06 13.89 -54.28
N ARG A 794 -14.75 13.99 -55.59
CA ARG A 794 -13.39 14.34 -56.07
C ARG A 794 -12.92 15.71 -55.59
N ALA A 795 -13.78 16.73 -55.67
CA ALA A 795 -13.43 18.08 -55.23
C ALA A 795 -13.10 18.13 -53.74
N GLN A 796 -13.92 17.48 -52.91
CA GLN A 796 -13.75 17.49 -51.45
C GLN A 796 -12.57 16.61 -50.99
N ALA A 797 -12.37 15.43 -51.60
CA ALA A 797 -11.20 14.60 -51.33
C ALA A 797 -9.88 15.32 -51.68
N ARG A 798 -9.85 16.04 -52.82
CA ARG A 798 -8.69 16.85 -53.22
C ARG A 798 -8.41 18.01 -52.25
N LEU A 799 -9.43 18.61 -51.66
CA LEU A 799 -9.26 19.66 -50.65
C LEU A 799 -8.51 19.12 -49.43
N PHE A 800 -8.98 18.02 -48.84
CA PHE A 800 -8.31 17.39 -47.70
C PHE A 800 -6.91 16.87 -48.05
N ALA A 801 -6.73 16.30 -49.23
CA ALA A 801 -5.41 15.87 -49.70
C ALA A 801 -4.42 17.04 -49.88
N LYS A 802 -4.90 18.21 -50.33
CA LYS A 802 -4.08 19.42 -50.41
C LYS A 802 -3.65 19.93 -49.05
N GLU A 803 -4.53 19.83 -48.05
CA GLU A 803 -4.17 20.13 -46.66
C GLU A 803 -3.11 19.16 -46.13
N LEU A 804 -3.24 17.86 -46.39
CA LEU A 804 -2.22 16.85 -46.06
C LEU A 804 -0.86 17.17 -46.74
N MET A 805 -0.86 17.65 -47.99
CA MET A 805 0.38 18.08 -48.66
C MET A 805 1.00 19.29 -47.94
N GLY A 806 0.18 20.26 -47.54
CA GLY A 806 0.64 21.41 -46.75
C GLY A 806 1.24 21.01 -45.39
N MET A 807 0.87 19.85 -44.86
CA MET A 807 1.40 19.26 -43.63
C MET A 807 2.57 18.28 -43.88
N ASN A 808 3.12 18.23 -45.10
CA ASN A 808 4.20 17.32 -45.51
C ASN A 808 3.89 15.81 -45.32
N GLN A 809 2.63 15.40 -45.39
CA GLN A 809 2.21 14.00 -45.19
C GLN A 809 2.18 13.20 -46.49
N LEU A 810 3.31 13.20 -47.22
CA LEU A 810 3.41 12.61 -48.56
C LEU A 810 3.17 11.09 -48.57
N SER A 811 3.57 10.37 -47.51
CA SER A 811 3.34 8.92 -47.39
C SER A 811 1.85 8.58 -47.30
N MET A 812 1.08 9.31 -46.48
CA MET A 812 -0.36 9.10 -46.36
C MET A 812 -1.09 9.38 -47.68
N ILE A 813 -0.66 10.42 -48.40
CA ILE A 813 -1.24 10.76 -49.71
C ILE A 813 -0.91 9.68 -50.72
N PHE A 814 0.31 9.17 -50.72
CA PHE A 814 0.71 8.06 -51.56
C PHE A 814 -0.18 6.83 -51.29
N ASP A 815 -0.36 6.44 -50.03
CA ASP A 815 -1.25 5.32 -49.66
C ASP A 815 -2.70 5.54 -50.11
N LEU A 816 -3.24 6.75 -49.92
CA LEU A 816 -4.58 7.10 -50.38
C LEU A 816 -4.70 7.03 -51.92
N SER A 817 -3.66 7.48 -52.65
CA SER A 817 -3.63 7.44 -54.11
C SER A 817 -3.56 6.01 -54.66
N GLN A 818 -2.81 5.13 -53.99
CA GLN A 818 -2.74 3.71 -54.35
C GLN A 818 -4.08 3.02 -54.09
N ARG A 819 -4.76 3.39 -53.00
CA ARG A 819 -6.04 2.78 -52.62
C ARG A 819 -7.23 3.30 -53.43
N PHE A 820 -7.18 4.55 -53.88
CA PHE A 820 -8.30 5.22 -54.58
C PHE A 820 -7.85 5.98 -55.85
N PRO A 821 -7.23 5.33 -56.84
CA PRO A 821 -6.57 6.01 -57.97
C PRO A 821 -7.50 6.95 -58.74
N ARG A 822 -8.77 6.59 -58.93
CA ARG A 822 -9.78 7.39 -59.65
C ARG A 822 -10.13 8.76 -59.03
N TYR A 823 -9.68 9.02 -57.80
CA TYR A 823 -9.89 10.27 -57.08
C TYR A 823 -8.61 11.13 -57.00
N PHE A 824 -7.46 10.54 -57.32
CA PHE A 824 -6.13 11.14 -57.17
C PHE A 824 -5.33 11.25 -58.49
N GLU A 825 -5.87 10.71 -59.60
CA GLU A 825 -5.43 10.99 -60.98
C GLU A 825 -5.47 12.48 -61.38
#